data_AF-A0A1V4JAS1-F1
#
_entry.id   AF-A0A1V4JAS1-F1
#
_cell.length_a   1.000
_cell.length_b   1.000
_cell.length_c   1.000
_cell.angle_alpha   90.00
_cell.angle_beta   90.00
_cell.angle_gamma   90.00
#
_symmetry.space_group_name_H-M   'P 1'
#
loop_
_entity.id
_entity.type
_entity.pdbx_description
1 polymer ?
#
loop_
_entity_poly.entity_id
_entity_poly.type
_entity_poly.pdbx_seq_one_letter_code
_entity_poly.pdbx_strand_id
1 'polypeptide(L)'
;MCTRFLPLSSVLQVPWAVVGEEKPCCLLGDHETQEMPKNLTGIYSGQEFSLSDQDNNYPRPMKVTTEEFRDILSQKLQGKKSWDKHLDEIYLLQQKRIWETPLLQAAKENNLPAIRKLLTDRTCDIYQRGAVGETALHVAAWYDNVEAAVTLMEAAPELVNERMTSELYEGQTALHIAAVNQNVTLVKALLKRGANACTARATGNFFRHRSQSLLYFGEHVLSFAACVGNEEIVQLLIENGADIRAQDYLGNTVLHILVLQPNKTFACHMYSLMLSYDRNKDGPGSLELIPNNEGLTPFKLAGVEGNTVMFQYLMQKRKHILWSFGPLTSVLYDLTEIDSWAEDQSFLELIVSTKKREARQILDLTPVKELVSLKWNMYGRPYFCFLTLFYILYMVCFTMCCVYRPLKPRTGNKTSSRDNTIYVQKMLQESYVTYEDELRLVGELITVVGAIVILILEIPDILRVGAAKYFGQTILGGPFHIIVITYACMILVTMVMRLTSITGEVVPMSFALVLGWCNVMYFARGFQMLGPFTIMIQKDCTVTWCGPYDGSVFALQMIFGDLMRFCWLMAVVILGFASAFYIIFQTENPKNLGQFYNYPMSLFTTFELFLTIIDGPANYDVDLPFMYSVVYFAFAIIATLLMLNLLIAMMGDTHWRVAHERDELWRAQVVATTVMLERKLPRCLWPRFGICGRDYGLGDRWYLRVEDRVDPNKHKMMWYTEAFKAQDRDNYDKGSEKLEINRNIMYKKELSALSLSRSTSRTSSHRGWEILRRNTFNHLNGEDSEP
;
A
#
# COMPACT_ATOMS: atom_id res chain seq x y z
N MET A 1 -37.93 5.56 -46.45
CA MET A 1 -38.65 4.64 -47.36
C MET A 1 -37.88 3.33 -47.37
N CYS A 2 -38.33 2.38 -46.55
CA CYS A 2 -38.97 1.13 -47.00
C CYS A 2 -37.93 0.14 -47.55
N THR A 3 -37.82 -1.12 -47.15
CA THR A 3 -38.63 -2.02 -46.31
C THR A 3 -37.84 -3.33 -46.16
N ARG A 4 -38.16 -4.09 -45.10
CA ARG A 4 -37.77 -5.49 -44.83
C ARG A 4 -37.82 -6.43 -46.05
N PHE A 5 -36.96 -7.46 -46.08
CA PHE A 5 -37.30 -8.89 -45.84
C PHE A 5 -36.15 -9.85 -46.28
N LEU A 6 -35.82 -10.81 -45.40
CA LEU A 6 -35.18 -12.12 -45.64
C LEU A 6 -36.08 -13.02 -46.55
N PRO A 7 -35.73 -14.28 -46.97
CA PRO A 7 -34.56 -15.15 -46.71
C PRO A 7 -34.08 -15.97 -47.96
N LEU A 8 -33.25 -17.01 -47.68
CA LEU A 8 -33.10 -18.33 -48.34
C LEU A 8 -31.91 -18.58 -49.30
N SER A 9 -31.06 -19.54 -48.87
CA SER A 9 -30.44 -20.68 -49.59
C SER A 9 -29.78 -20.42 -50.97
N SER A 10 -28.59 -20.90 -51.34
CA SER A 10 -27.78 -22.04 -50.88
C SER A 10 -26.59 -22.26 -51.85
N VAL A 11 -25.61 -23.04 -51.37
CA VAL A 11 -24.62 -23.91 -52.09
C VAL A 11 -23.38 -23.28 -52.73
N LEU A 12 -22.22 -23.69 -52.20
CA LEU A 12 -21.06 -24.38 -52.83
C LEU A 12 -19.77 -23.97 -52.07
N GLN A 13 -18.84 -24.83 -51.64
CA GLN A 13 -18.72 -26.28 -51.50
C GLN A 13 -17.38 -26.48 -50.75
N VAL A 14 -17.35 -27.26 -49.66
CA VAL A 14 -16.13 -27.75 -49.01
C VAL A 14 -16.41 -29.20 -48.62
N PRO A 15 -15.50 -30.15 -48.89
CA PRO A 15 -15.55 -31.44 -48.23
C PRO A 15 -14.21 -31.82 -47.62
N TRP A 16 -14.18 -32.13 -46.32
CA TRP A 16 -13.30 -33.15 -45.77
C TRP A 16 -14.07 -33.95 -44.71
N ALA A 17 -14.03 -35.27 -44.88
CA ALA A 17 -14.75 -36.26 -44.09
C ALA A 17 -13.84 -36.91 -43.03
N VAL A 18 -14.40 -37.03 -41.82
CA VAL A 18 -14.48 -38.14 -40.85
C VAL A 18 -13.48 -39.32 -40.89
N VAL A 19 -13.26 -39.87 -39.68
CA VAL A 19 -12.75 -41.21 -39.24
C VAL A 19 -11.30 -41.11 -38.74
N GLY A 20 -10.86 -41.65 -37.61
CA GLY A 20 -11.39 -42.60 -36.62
C GLY A 20 -10.19 -43.18 -35.84
N GLU A 21 -10.47 -43.88 -34.75
CA GLU A 21 -9.56 -44.41 -33.71
C GLU A 21 -8.38 -45.31 -34.18
N GLU A 22 -7.30 -45.37 -33.37
CA GLU A 22 -6.69 -46.59 -32.77
C GLU A 22 -5.20 -46.39 -32.37
N LYS A 23 -4.82 -46.83 -31.16
CA LYS A 23 -3.44 -47.22 -30.75
C LYS A 23 -3.13 -48.62 -31.35
N PRO A 24 -1.90 -49.22 -31.37
CA PRO A 24 -0.75 -49.05 -30.46
C PRO A 24 0.69 -49.30 -31.03
N CYS A 25 1.70 -49.13 -30.14
CA CYS A 25 2.94 -49.90 -29.94
C CYS A 25 3.88 -50.40 -31.08
N CYS A 26 5.15 -49.97 -30.93
CA CYS A 26 6.40 -50.77 -30.86
C CYS A 26 7.19 -51.20 -32.11
N LEU A 27 8.52 -51.22 -31.89
CA LEU A 27 9.63 -51.91 -32.59
C LEU A 27 10.24 -51.20 -33.82
N LEU A 28 11.52 -51.30 -34.14
CA LEU A 28 12.81 -51.57 -33.46
C LEU A 28 13.87 -51.48 -34.58
N GLY A 29 15.09 -51.05 -34.25
CA GLY A 29 16.32 -51.34 -35.00
C GLY A 29 16.65 -50.41 -36.17
N ASP A 30 17.91 -50.13 -36.49
CA ASP A 30 19.19 -50.58 -35.94
C ASP A 30 20.32 -49.73 -36.58
N HIS A 31 21.40 -49.48 -35.81
CA HIS A 31 22.84 -49.44 -36.18
C HIS A 31 23.31 -48.50 -37.33
N GLU A 32 24.46 -47.82 -37.33
CA GLU A 32 25.82 -48.03 -36.77
C GLU A 32 26.62 -46.71 -37.00
N THR A 33 27.27 -46.10 -35.98
CA THR A 33 28.70 -46.14 -35.57
C THR A 33 29.71 -45.25 -36.33
N GLN A 34 30.78 -44.92 -35.57
CA GLN A 34 32.06 -44.27 -35.91
C GLN A 34 32.12 -42.74 -35.82
N GLU A 35 33.11 -42.08 -35.19
CA GLU A 35 34.17 -42.43 -34.24
C GLU A 35 34.76 -41.10 -33.71
N MET A 36 35.26 -41.09 -32.47
CA MET A 36 36.00 -39.97 -31.82
C MET A 36 37.46 -39.90 -32.31
N PRO A 37 38.26 -38.80 -32.14
CA PRO A 37 38.87 -38.40 -30.84
C PRO A 37 39.06 -36.86 -30.63
N LYS A 38 38.89 -36.29 -29.43
CA LYS A 38 39.78 -36.15 -28.24
C LYS A 38 40.98 -35.17 -28.36
N ASN A 39 41.15 -34.43 -27.25
CA ASN A 39 42.35 -33.81 -26.65
C ASN A 39 42.69 -32.34 -27.05
N LEU A 40 43.19 -31.44 -26.20
CA LEU A 40 43.32 -31.25 -24.74
C LEU A 40 44.12 -29.92 -24.54
N THR A 41 43.97 -29.26 -23.38
CA THR A 41 44.82 -28.17 -22.80
C THR A 41 44.77 -26.79 -23.50
N GLY A 42 44.78 -25.62 -22.85
CA GLY A 42 44.93 -25.17 -21.46
C GLY A 42 45.55 -23.74 -21.44
N ILE A 43 45.34 -22.98 -20.36
CA ILE A 43 46.19 -21.88 -19.81
C ILE A 43 45.84 -20.39 -20.12
N TYR A 44 45.35 -19.72 -19.05
CA TYR A 44 45.63 -18.39 -18.44
C TYR A 44 45.83 -17.05 -19.20
N SER A 45 45.36 -16.00 -18.49
CA SER A 45 45.71 -14.55 -18.50
C SER A 45 45.12 -13.72 -19.64
N GLY A 46 44.66 -12.47 -19.48
CA GLY A 46 44.72 -11.47 -18.41
C GLY A 46 44.87 -10.07 -19.06
N GLN A 47 44.15 -9.05 -18.56
CA GLN A 47 44.32 -7.60 -18.82
C GLN A 47 44.06 -7.08 -20.25
N GLU A 48 43.72 -5.81 -20.52
CA GLU A 48 43.03 -4.67 -19.88
C GLU A 48 43.09 -3.53 -20.93
N PHE A 49 42.17 -2.57 -20.86
CA PHE A 49 42.26 -1.18 -21.39
C PHE A 49 42.05 -0.80 -22.89
N SER A 50 40.98 0.01 -23.07
CA SER A 50 40.91 1.32 -23.79
C SER A 50 40.91 1.37 -25.34
N LEU A 51 40.26 2.29 -26.06
CA LEU A 51 39.34 3.43 -25.85
C LEU A 51 38.85 3.87 -27.26
N SER A 52 37.80 4.71 -27.32
CA SER A 52 37.32 5.56 -28.43
C SER A 52 36.47 4.88 -29.51
N ASP A 53 35.36 5.43 -30.02
CA ASP A 53 34.48 6.54 -29.62
C ASP A 53 33.23 6.40 -30.51
N GLN A 54 32.05 6.42 -29.87
CA GLN A 54 30.84 7.18 -30.27
C GLN A 54 30.38 7.17 -31.75
N ASP A 55 29.19 6.59 -31.96
CA ASP A 55 28.11 7.35 -32.60
C ASP A 55 26.71 6.80 -32.24
N ASN A 56 25.96 7.62 -31.51
CA ASN A 56 24.51 7.88 -31.59
C ASN A 56 23.52 6.71 -31.82
N ASN A 57 22.83 6.29 -30.76
CA ASN A 57 21.37 6.10 -30.82
C ASN A 57 20.73 6.13 -29.42
N TYR A 58 20.13 7.26 -29.06
CA TYR A 58 19.20 7.34 -27.94
C TYR A 58 17.93 6.51 -28.24
N PRO A 59 17.39 5.74 -27.27
CA PRO A 59 16.11 5.07 -27.46
C PRO A 59 14.98 6.12 -27.49
N ARG A 60 14.19 6.11 -28.55
CA ARG A 60 12.96 6.92 -28.66
C ARG A 60 11.96 6.47 -27.59
N PRO A 61 11.10 7.37 -27.08
CA PRO A 61 10.05 7.02 -26.13
C PRO A 61 9.07 6.04 -26.79
N MET A 62 9.01 4.83 -26.24
CA MET A 62 8.13 3.77 -26.70
C MET A 62 6.68 4.19 -26.39
N LYS A 63 5.89 4.44 -27.44
CA LYS A 63 4.44 4.61 -27.31
C LYS A 63 3.86 3.24 -26.96
N VAL A 64 3.67 2.98 -25.67
CA VAL A 64 3.00 1.76 -25.20
C VAL A 64 1.59 1.77 -25.75
N THR A 65 1.32 0.90 -26.72
CA THR A 65 -0.03 0.72 -27.26
C THR A 65 -0.86 -0.10 -26.28
N THR A 66 -2.18 0.06 -26.32
CA THR A 66 -3.13 -0.68 -25.47
C THR A 66 -3.06 -2.19 -25.64
N GLU A 67 -2.51 -2.67 -26.75
CA GLU A 67 -2.30 -4.09 -27.05
C GLU A 67 -1.06 -4.65 -26.35
N GLU A 68 0.07 -3.97 -26.38
CA GLU A 68 1.28 -4.36 -25.62
C GLU A 68 1.00 -4.39 -24.11
N PHE A 69 0.22 -3.44 -23.60
CA PHE A 69 -0.16 -3.42 -22.19
C PHE A 69 -1.08 -4.59 -21.82
N ARG A 70 -1.98 -4.99 -22.74
CA ARG A 70 -2.88 -6.15 -22.57
C ARG A 70 -2.10 -7.45 -22.62
N ASP A 71 -1.11 -7.56 -23.49
CA ASP A 71 -0.23 -8.73 -23.59
C ASP A 71 0.66 -8.85 -22.35
N ILE A 72 1.21 -7.76 -21.82
CA ILE A 72 1.96 -7.75 -20.56
C ILE A 72 1.07 -8.14 -19.37
N LEU A 73 -0.18 -7.63 -19.32
CA LEU A 73 -1.13 -7.99 -18.26
C LEU A 73 -1.53 -9.47 -18.37
N SER A 74 -1.73 -9.96 -19.60
CA SER A 74 -2.07 -11.36 -19.88
C SER A 74 -0.92 -12.29 -19.52
N GLN A 75 0.33 -11.93 -19.83
CA GLN A 75 1.53 -12.67 -19.40
C GLN A 75 1.70 -12.66 -17.89
N LYS A 76 1.41 -11.56 -17.19
CA LYS A 76 1.45 -11.51 -15.71
C LYS A 76 0.35 -12.33 -15.06
N LEU A 77 -0.86 -12.29 -15.59
CA LEU A 77 -2.00 -13.07 -15.09
C LEU A 77 -1.87 -14.56 -15.42
N GLN A 78 -1.38 -14.90 -16.61
CA GLN A 78 -1.00 -16.26 -16.99
C GLN A 78 0.16 -16.73 -16.12
N GLY A 79 1.18 -15.89 -15.87
CA GLY A 79 2.30 -16.20 -14.99
C GLY A 79 1.86 -16.55 -13.56
N LYS A 80 0.99 -15.74 -12.93
CA LYS A 80 0.48 -16.02 -11.57
C LYS A 80 -0.36 -17.31 -11.51
N LYS A 81 -1.33 -17.48 -12.42
CA LYS A 81 -2.12 -18.73 -12.48
C LYS A 81 -1.26 -19.95 -12.84
N SER A 82 -0.18 -19.74 -13.59
CA SER A 82 0.79 -20.78 -13.94
C SER A 82 1.63 -21.20 -12.74
N TRP A 83 2.03 -20.28 -11.86
CA TRP A 83 2.82 -20.62 -10.66
C TRP A 83 2.03 -21.45 -9.66
N ASP A 84 0.78 -21.07 -9.35
CA ASP A 84 -0.06 -21.83 -8.42
C ASP A 84 -0.37 -23.23 -9.00
N LYS A 85 -0.70 -23.29 -10.30
CA LYS A 85 -0.90 -24.57 -10.99
C LYS A 85 0.36 -25.44 -10.99
N HIS A 86 1.53 -24.83 -11.19
CA HIS A 86 2.81 -25.53 -11.16
C HIS A 86 3.13 -26.08 -9.76
N LEU A 87 2.82 -25.33 -8.70
CA LEU A 87 2.92 -25.79 -7.32
C LEU A 87 2.01 -27.00 -7.07
N ASP A 88 0.75 -26.94 -7.49
CA ASP A 88 -0.20 -28.05 -7.37
C ASP A 88 0.29 -29.31 -8.11
N GLU A 89 0.81 -29.15 -9.32
CA GLU A 89 1.41 -30.24 -10.09
C GLU A 89 2.59 -30.87 -9.34
N ILE A 90 3.48 -30.07 -8.75
CA ILE A 90 4.61 -30.57 -7.97
C ILE A 90 4.14 -31.33 -6.72
N TYR A 91 3.14 -30.83 -5.99
CA TYR A 91 2.63 -31.53 -4.80
C TYR A 91 1.94 -32.86 -5.16
N LEU A 92 1.19 -32.91 -6.26
CA LEU A 92 0.61 -34.16 -6.75
C LEU A 92 1.70 -35.15 -7.20
N LEU A 93 2.73 -34.66 -7.89
CA LEU A 93 3.89 -35.48 -8.27
C LEU A 93 4.65 -36.00 -7.04
N GLN A 94 4.77 -35.18 -6.00
CA GLN A 94 5.39 -35.58 -4.73
C GLN A 94 4.62 -36.73 -4.09
N GLN A 95 3.31 -36.60 -3.92
CA GLN A 95 2.48 -37.68 -3.36
C GLN A 95 2.51 -38.94 -4.22
N LYS A 96 2.49 -38.78 -5.55
CA LYS A 96 2.65 -39.91 -6.48
C LYS A 96 3.99 -40.63 -6.29
N ARG A 97 5.11 -39.90 -6.16
CA ARG A 97 6.43 -40.50 -5.91
C ARG A 97 6.53 -41.21 -4.57
N ILE A 98 5.88 -40.67 -3.53
CA ILE A 98 5.79 -41.32 -2.23
C ILE A 98 5.03 -42.66 -2.35
N TRP A 99 3.94 -42.71 -3.11
CA TRP A 99 3.20 -43.95 -3.37
C TRP A 99 3.96 -44.97 -4.23
N GLU A 100 4.74 -44.52 -5.22
CA GLU A 100 5.53 -45.41 -6.09
C GLU A 100 6.74 -46.03 -5.37
N THR A 101 7.35 -45.30 -4.43
CA THR A 101 8.60 -45.72 -3.78
C THR A 101 8.31 -46.42 -2.45
N PRO A 102 8.59 -47.73 -2.31
CA PRO A 102 8.20 -48.50 -1.13
C PRO A 102 8.86 -47.99 0.16
N LEU A 103 10.10 -47.48 0.08
CA LEU A 103 10.80 -46.92 1.22
C LEU A 103 10.17 -45.60 1.70
N LEU A 104 9.78 -44.71 0.78
CA LEU A 104 9.10 -43.46 1.12
C LEU A 104 7.70 -43.72 1.68
N GLN A 105 6.97 -44.69 1.11
CA GLN A 105 5.68 -45.11 1.62
C GLN A 105 5.79 -45.69 3.03
N ALA A 106 6.77 -46.58 3.27
CA ALA A 106 6.99 -47.15 4.59
C ALA A 106 7.37 -46.09 5.63
N ALA A 107 8.15 -45.07 5.25
CA ALA A 107 8.47 -43.92 6.08
C ALA A 107 7.24 -43.05 6.41
N LYS A 108 6.31 -42.88 5.45
CA LYS A 108 5.03 -42.19 5.65
C LYS A 108 4.06 -42.95 6.55
N GLU A 109 3.99 -44.28 6.44
CA GLU A 109 3.08 -45.14 7.21
C GLU A 109 3.61 -45.56 8.59
N ASN A 110 4.83 -45.15 8.96
CA ASN A 110 5.55 -45.62 10.16
C ASN A 110 5.71 -47.16 10.23
N ASN A 111 5.88 -47.82 9.08
CA ASN A 111 5.95 -49.28 9.01
C ASN A 111 7.39 -49.79 9.29
N LEU A 112 7.74 -49.89 10.58
CA LEU A 112 9.05 -50.33 11.04
C LEU A 112 9.54 -51.68 10.46
N PRO A 113 8.73 -52.76 10.42
CA PRO A 113 9.20 -54.03 9.87
C PRO A 113 9.47 -53.95 8.36
N ALA A 114 8.67 -53.18 7.61
CA ALA A 114 8.95 -52.93 6.20
C ALA A 114 10.25 -52.14 6.01
N ILE A 115 10.46 -51.09 6.81
CA ILE A 115 11.70 -50.29 6.78
C ILE A 115 12.93 -51.17 7.08
N ARG A 116 12.91 -51.96 8.16
CA ARG A 116 14.05 -52.85 8.50
C ARG A 116 14.33 -53.88 7.42
N LYS A 117 13.29 -54.44 6.79
CA LYS A 117 13.43 -55.39 5.68
C LYS A 117 14.06 -54.72 4.46
N LEU A 118 13.53 -53.58 4.05
CA LEU A 118 14.02 -52.80 2.90
C LEU A 118 15.47 -52.32 3.11
N LEU A 119 15.84 -51.94 4.33
CA LEU A 119 17.21 -51.53 4.66
C LEU A 119 18.21 -52.72 4.69
N THR A 120 17.73 -53.95 4.87
CA THR A 120 18.57 -55.15 4.82
C THR A 120 18.79 -55.62 3.37
N ASP A 121 17.85 -55.31 2.48
CA ASP A 121 17.92 -55.64 1.06
C ASP A 121 18.94 -54.75 0.33
N ARG A 122 20.03 -55.34 -0.19
CA ARG A 122 21.11 -54.61 -0.89
C ARG A 122 20.68 -53.87 -2.17
N THR A 123 19.46 -54.12 -2.64
CA THR A 123 18.89 -53.49 -3.85
C THR A 123 18.15 -52.19 -3.56
N CYS A 124 17.88 -51.86 -2.28
CA CYS A 124 17.18 -50.64 -1.92
C CYS A 124 18.14 -49.46 -1.88
N ASP A 125 17.90 -48.44 -2.71
CA ASP A 125 18.64 -47.18 -2.66
C ASP A 125 18.08 -46.29 -1.55
N ILE A 126 18.85 -46.13 -0.48
CA ILE A 126 18.50 -45.32 0.69
C ILE A 126 18.49 -43.81 0.34
N TYR A 127 19.27 -43.41 -0.67
CA TYR A 127 19.39 -42.02 -1.11
C TYR A 127 18.40 -41.67 -2.23
N GLN A 128 17.47 -42.57 -2.54
CA GLN A 128 16.43 -42.33 -3.53
C GLN A 128 15.65 -41.06 -3.17
N ARG A 129 15.58 -40.15 -4.15
CA ARG A 129 14.93 -38.86 -4.01
C ARG A 129 13.50 -38.89 -4.54
N GLY A 130 12.60 -38.22 -3.82
CA GLY A 130 11.24 -37.96 -4.31
C GLY A 130 11.18 -36.85 -5.35
N ALA A 131 9.98 -36.38 -5.68
CA ALA A 131 9.77 -35.36 -6.73
C ALA A 131 10.39 -34.00 -6.37
N VAL A 132 10.54 -33.73 -5.07
CA VAL A 132 11.01 -32.47 -4.51
C VAL A 132 12.45 -32.61 -3.98
N GLY A 133 13.11 -33.75 -4.25
CA GLY A 133 14.45 -34.01 -3.73
C GLY A 133 14.46 -34.46 -2.27
N GLU A 134 13.30 -34.83 -1.71
CA GLU A 134 13.17 -35.35 -0.35
C GLU A 134 13.74 -36.77 -0.22
N THR A 135 14.30 -37.08 0.95
CA THR A 135 14.74 -38.43 1.33
C THR A 135 13.68 -39.11 2.21
N ALA A 136 13.80 -40.41 2.46
CA ALA A 136 12.93 -41.13 3.39
C ALA A 136 12.89 -40.47 4.79
N LEU A 137 14.00 -39.89 5.25
CA LEU A 137 14.06 -39.18 6.53
C LEU A 137 13.25 -37.87 6.50
N HIS A 138 13.27 -37.12 5.39
CA HIS A 138 12.44 -35.93 5.22
C HIS A 138 10.95 -36.28 5.27
N VAL A 139 10.55 -37.38 4.61
CA VAL A 139 9.16 -37.87 4.64
C VAL A 139 8.76 -38.31 6.05
N ALA A 140 9.61 -39.06 6.75
CA ALA A 140 9.35 -39.46 8.14
C ALA A 140 9.20 -38.25 9.07
N ALA A 141 10.04 -37.21 8.89
CA ALA A 141 9.94 -35.96 9.65
C ALA A 141 8.66 -35.18 9.30
N TRP A 142 8.25 -35.16 8.03
CA TRP A 142 7.04 -34.44 7.59
C TRP A 142 5.76 -34.99 8.23
N TYR A 143 5.69 -36.30 8.43
CA TYR A 143 4.55 -36.98 9.06
C TYR A 143 4.74 -37.24 10.57
N ASP A 144 5.77 -36.67 11.20
CA ASP A 144 6.09 -36.84 12.64
C ASP A 144 6.30 -38.29 13.11
N ASN A 145 6.73 -39.17 12.20
CA ASN A 145 7.00 -40.58 12.51
C ASN A 145 8.39 -40.74 13.14
N VAL A 146 8.47 -40.47 14.46
CA VAL A 146 9.74 -40.49 15.22
C VAL A 146 10.41 -41.85 15.18
N GLU A 147 9.66 -42.95 15.32
CA GLU A 147 10.21 -44.30 15.33
C GLU A 147 10.82 -44.68 13.97
N ALA A 148 10.09 -44.45 12.87
CA ALA A 148 10.62 -44.62 11.52
C ALA A 148 11.87 -43.76 11.30
N ALA A 149 11.85 -42.48 11.69
CA ALA A 149 13.00 -41.61 11.57
C ALA A 149 14.22 -42.12 12.35
N VAL A 150 14.04 -42.60 13.59
CA VAL A 150 15.13 -43.18 14.40
C VAL A 150 15.70 -44.44 13.73
N THR A 151 14.85 -45.34 13.22
CA THR A 151 15.34 -46.53 12.51
C THR A 151 16.09 -46.20 11.22
N LEU A 152 15.66 -45.16 10.48
CA LEU A 152 16.35 -44.67 9.29
C LEU A 152 17.71 -44.04 9.65
N MET A 153 17.77 -43.25 10.73
CA MET A 153 19.03 -42.66 11.24
C MET A 153 20.00 -43.70 11.81
N GLU A 154 19.50 -44.81 12.36
CA GLU A 154 20.33 -45.93 12.82
C GLU A 154 21.00 -46.66 11.67
N ALA A 155 20.28 -46.88 10.59
CA ALA A 155 20.80 -47.58 9.41
C ALA A 155 21.67 -46.68 8.52
N ALA A 156 21.30 -45.40 8.37
CA ALA A 156 21.99 -44.45 7.52
C ALA A 156 22.16 -43.09 8.23
N PRO A 157 23.21 -42.91 9.04
CA PRO A 157 23.45 -41.66 9.78
C PRO A 157 23.75 -40.46 8.85
N GLU A 158 24.21 -40.72 7.63
CA GLU A 158 24.51 -39.69 6.64
C GLU A 158 23.26 -38.93 6.17
N LEU A 159 22.06 -39.56 6.21
CA LEU A 159 20.80 -38.94 5.80
C LEU A 159 20.41 -37.70 6.63
N VAL A 160 20.96 -37.55 7.84
CA VAL A 160 20.58 -36.49 8.78
C VAL A 160 20.87 -35.10 8.24
N ASN A 161 22.01 -34.96 7.55
CA ASN A 161 22.48 -33.68 7.01
C ASN A 161 22.17 -33.50 5.52
N GLU A 162 21.48 -34.46 4.92
CA GLU A 162 21.02 -34.33 3.54
C GLU A 162 19.99 -33.22 3.42
N ARG A 163 20.13 -32.44 2.35
CA ARG A 163 19.24 -31.33 2.02
C ARG A 163 18.34 -31.69 0.85
N MET A 164 17.16 -31.07 0.80
CA MET A 164 16.29 -31.09 -0.36
C MET A 164 16.93 -30.31 -1.51
N THR A 165 16.79 -30.83 -2.73
CA THR A 165 17.47 -30.33 -3.94
C THR A 165 16.54 -29.64 -4.95
N SER A 166 15.23 -29.72 -4.76
CA SER A 166 14.27 -29.02 -5.63
C SER A 166 14.37 -27.50 -5.46
N GLU A 167 14.11 -26.77 -6.54
CA GLU A 167 14.06 -25.29 -6.55
C GLU A 167 13.09 -24.70 -5.51
N LEU A 168 12.03 -25.43 -5.14
CA LEU A 168 11.04 -24.96 -4.16
C LEU A 168 11.56 -25.02 -2.72
N TYR A 169 12.17 -26.14 -2.34
CA TYR A 169 12.58 -26.44 -0.96
C TYR A 169 14.09 -26.57 -0.79
N GLU A 170 14.84 -25.98 -1.71
CA GLU A 170 16.30 -26.05 -1.74
C GLU A 170 16.91 -25.75 -0.37
N GLY A 171 17.79 -26.64 0.08
CA GLY A 171 18.52 -26.46 1.33
C GLY A 171 17.76 -26.85 2.61
N GLN A 172 16.45 -27.14 2.52
CA GLN A 172 15.69 -27.64 3.67
C GLN A 172 16.22 -29.01 4.12
N THR A 173 16.39 -29.19 5.43
CA THR A 173 16.83 -30.45 6.06
C THR A 173 15.72 -31.04 6.93
N ALA A 174 15.83 -32.31 7.31
CA ALA A 174 14.90 -32.95 8.24
C ALA A 174 14.76 -32.21 9.58
N LEU A 175 15.85 -31.56 10.04
CA LEU A 175 15.84 -30.75 11.26
C LEU A 175 14.95 -29.49 11.14
N HIS A 176 14.88 -28.86 9.96
CA HIS A 176 13.95 -27.76 9.72
C HIS A 176 12.50 -28.22 9.85
N ILE A 177 12.15 -29.37 9.25
CA ILE A 177 10.79 -29.94 9.29
C ILE A 177 10.40 -30.29 10.74
N ALA A 178 11.28 -30.98 11.46
CA ALA A 178 11.05 -31.34 12.86
C ALA A 178 10.84 -30.12 13.78
N ALA A 179 11.57 -29.02 13.53
CA ALA A 179 11.40 -27.76 14.26
C ALA A 179 10.05 -27.09 13.96
N VAL A 180 9.59 -27.12 12.69
CA VAL A 180 8.28 -26.59 12.29
C VAL A 180 7.13 -27.36 12.95
N ASN A 181 7.22 -28.69 12.97
CA ASN A 181 6.22 -29.56 13.57
C ASN A 181 6.25 -29.54 15.11
N GLN A 182 7.18 -28.80 15.74
CA GLN A 182 7.35 -28.72 17.19
C GLN A 182 7.68 -30.08 17.84
N ASN A 183 8.27 -30.99 17.09
CA ASN A 183 8.56 -32.34 17.54
C ASN A 183 9.88 -32.40 18.31
N VAL A 184 9.83 -32.11 19.61
CA VAL A 184 10.99 -32.03 20.49
C VAL A 184 11.77 -33.36 20.54
N THR A 185 11.09 -34.51 20.54
CA THR A 185 11.74 -35.82 20.64
C THR A 185 12.54 -36.13 19.38
N LEU A 186 11.99 -35.82 18.21
CA LEU A 186 12.70 -35.95 16.94
C LEU A 186 13.87 -34.97 16.82
N VAL A 187 13.70 -33.72 17.25
CA VAL A 187 14.79 -32.73 17.29
C VAL A 187 15.93 -33.20 18.19
N LYS A 188 15.64 -33.71 19.40
CA LYS A 188 16.66 -34.28 20.30
C LYS A 188 17.37 -35.47 19.66
N ALA A 189 16.64 -36.34 18.94
CA ALA A 189 17.23 -37.48 18.25
C ALA A 189 18.16 -37.05 17.11
N LEU A 190 17.74 -36.08 16.28
CA LEU A 190 18.53 -35.53 15.19
C LEU A 190 19.80 -34.83 15.70
N LEU A 191 19.69 -33.98 16.72
CA LEU A 191 20.84 -33.27 17.30
C LEU A 191 21.86 -34.23 17.93
N LYS A 192 21.40 -35.26 18.66
CA LYS A 192 22.27 -36.31 19.20
C LYS A 192 23.05 -37.07 18.13
N ARG A 193 22.52 -37.14 16.90
CA ARG A 193 23.14 -37.84 15.76
C ARG A 193 23.96 -36.89 14.87
N GLY A 194 24.23 -35.66 15.30
CA GLY A 194 25.10 -34.71 14.59
C GLY A 194 24.39 -33.91 13.50
N ALA A 195 23.09 -33.62 13.66
CA ALA A 195 22.39 -32.71 12.76
C ALA A 195 22.98 -31.29 12.83
N ASN A 196 23.26 -30.71 11.67
CA ASN A 196 23.86 -29.39 11.54
C ASN A 196 22.86 -28.27 11.90
N ALA A 197 22.88 -27.79 13.14
CA ALA A 197 22.07 -26.66 13.60
C ALA A 197 22.64 -25.28 13.20
N CYS A 198 23.95 -25.19 12.91
CA CYS A 198 24.65 -23.92 12.69
C CYS A 198 24.60 -23.43 11.23
N THR A 199 24.80 -24.33 10.26
CA THR A 199 25.05 -23.97 8.85
C THR A 199 23.92 -24.31 7.90
N ALA A 200 22.92 -25.08 8.35
CA ALA A 200 21.82 -25.50 7.50
C ALA A 200 20.92 -24.29 7.17
N ARG A 201 20.73 -24.04 5.86
CA ARG A 201 19.97 -22.90 5.33
C ARG A 201 18.95 -23.37 4.31
N ALA A 202 17.69 -23.01 4.52
CA ALA A 202 16.59 -23.24 3.59
C ALA A 202 16.44 -22.05 2.63
N THR A 203 17.07 -22.12 1.45
CA THR A 203 17.13 -21.03 0.44
C THR A 203 16.09 -21.14 -0.67
N GLY A 204 15.33 -22.24 -0.67
CA GLY A 204 14.32 -22.54 -1.68
C GLY A 204 13.31 -21.42 -1.90
N ASN A 205 12.73 -21.42 -3.09
CA ASN A 205 11.75 -20.42 -3.52
C ASN A 205 10.53 -20.29 -2.59
N PHE A 206 10.16 -21.37 -1.88
CA PHE A 206 9.07 -21.36 -0.89
C PHE A 206 9.39 -20.48 0.34
N PHE A 207 10.65 -20.45 0.78
CA PHE A 207 11.07 -19.74 2.00
C PHE A 207 11.37 -18.25 1.78
N ARG A 208 11.40 -17.80 0.52
CA ARG A 208 11.63 -16.39 0.19
C ARG A 208 10.43 -15.52 0.59
N HIS A 209 10.73 -14.35 1.13
CA HIS A 209 9.72 -13.34 1.45
C HIS A 209 9.10 -12.79 0.16
N ARG A 210 7.91 -13.28 -0.19
CA ARG A 210 7.10 -12.85 -1.34
C ARG A 210 5.68 -12.55 -0.90
N SER A 211 5.00 -11.65 -1.61
CA SER A 211 3.60 -11.30 -1.33
C SER A 211 2.63 -12.47 -1.44
N GLN A 212 3.02 -13.54 -2.13
CA GLN A 212 2.25 -14.78 -2.29
C GLN A 212 2.61 -15.86 -1.26
N SER A 213 3.75 -15.74 -0.56
CA SER A 213 4.11 -16.71 0.47
C SER A 213 3.28 -16.45 1.72
N LEU A 214 2.66 -17.51 2.25
CA LEU A 214 1.85 -17.42 3.47
C LEU A 214 2.71 -17.22 4.72
N LEU A 215 3.98 -17.66 4.68
CA LEU A 215 4.86 -17.72 5.83
C LEU A 215 6.28 -17.29 5.44
N TYR A 216 6.96 -16.64 6.37
CA TYR A 216 8.38 -16.31 6.26
C TYR A 216 9.04 -16.52 7.63
N PHE A 217 9.93 -17.50 7.68
CA PHE A 217 10.66 -17.92 8.88
C PHE A 217 12.18 -17.72 8.75
N GLY A 218 12.62 -17.01 7.71
CA GLY A 218 14.04 -16.91 7.34
C GLY A 218 14.57 -18.22 6.78
N GLU A 219 15.85 -18.49 7.03
CA GLU A 219 16.56 -19.64 6.43
C GLU A 219 17.10 -20.63 7.47
N HIS A 220 17.33 -20.22 8.72
CA HIS A 220 18.05 -21.00 9.72
C HIS A 220 17.08 -21.78 10.60
N VAL A 221 17.46 -22.99 11.06
CA VAL A 221 16.62 -23.81 11.95
C VAL A 221 16.18 -23.05 13.22
N LEU A 222 17.08 -22.24 13.79
CA LEU A 222 16.78 -21.43 14.98
C LEU A 222 15.66 -20.40 14.71
N SER A 223 15.66 -19.76 13.54
CA SER A 223 14.61 -18.79 13.21
C SER A 223 13.26 -19.47 13.02
N PHE A 224 13.23 -20.69 12.46
CA PHE A 224 12.00 -21.49 12.36
C PHE A 224 11.44 -21.84 13.75
N ALA A 225 12.30 -22.34 14.65
CA ALA A 225 11.89 -22.65 16.03
C ALA A 225 11.37 -21.41 16.78
N ALA A 226 11.99 -20.25 16.58
CA ALA A 226 11.57 -18.99 17.18
C ALA A 226 10.21 -18.51 16.66
N CYS A 227 9.95 -18.61 15.36
CA CYS A 227 8.66 -18.21 14.77
C CYS A 227 7.49 -19.09 15.22
N VAL A 228 7.74 -20.39 15.33
CA VAL A 228 6.74 -21.38 15.75
C VAL A 228 6.48 -21.29 17.24
N GLY A 229 7.53 -21.03 18.00
CA GLY A 229 7.43 -20.58 19.36
C GLY A 229 7.75 -21.57 20.45
N ASN A 230 8.41 -22.65 20.11
CA ASN A 230 8.78 -23.68 21.06
C ASN A 230 10.12 -23.32 21.74
N GLU A 231 10.03 -22.89 23.00
CA GLU A 231 11.18 -22.48 23.83
C GLU A 231 12.16 -23.63 24.09
N GLU A 232 11.66 -24.86 24.24
CA GLU A 232 12.50 -26.03 24.48
C GLU A 232 13.38 -26.33 23.26
N ILE A 233 12.81 -26.27 22.05
CA ILE A 233 13.56 -26.46 20.80
C ILE A 233 14.60 -25.35 20.63
N VAL A 234 14.21 -24.11 20.89
CA VAL A 234 15.11 -22.96 20.85
C VAL A 234 16.30 -23.15 21.78
N GLN A 235 16.05 -23.53 23.04
CA GLN A 235 17.09 -23.78 24.01
C GLN A 235 18.03 -24.90 23.54
N LEU A 236 17.48 -26.02 23.06
CA LEU A 236 18.27 -27.14 22.56
C LEU A 236 19.15 -26.75 21.36
N LEU A 237 18.65 -25.92 20.45
CA LEU A 237 19.42 -25.46 19.30
C LEU A 237 20.58 -24.55 19.72
N ILE A 238 20.36 -23.65 20.68
CA ILE A 238 21.39 -22.76 21.22
C ILE A 238 22.46 -23.57 21.98
N GLU A 239 22.06 -24.56 22.78
CA GLU A 239 22.97 -25.49 23.46
C GLU A 239 23.83 -26.29 22.48
N ASN A 240 23.30 -26.59 21.29
CA ASN A 240 24.02 -27.26 20.20
C ASN A 240 24.72 -26.27 19.24
N GLY A 241 24.96 -25.03 19.69
CA GLY A 241 25.82 -24.07 19.00
C GLY A 241 25.16 -23.26 17.87
N ALA A 242 23.82 -23.23 17.78
CA ALA A 242 23.14 -22.36 16.82
C ALA A 242 23.49 -20.87 17.06
N ASP A 243 23.83 -20.15 15.99
CA ASP A 243 24.18 -18.74 16.08
C ASP A 243 22.93 -17.85 16.03
N ILE A 244 22.73 -17.05 17.08
CA ILE A 244 21.62 -16.10 17.23
C ILE A 244 21.83 -14.89 16.30
N ARG A 245 23.09 -14.59 15.96
CA ARG A 245 23.46 -13.46 15.10
C ARG A 245 23.46 -13.81 13.60
N ALA A 246 23.07 -15.04 13.26
CA ALA A 246 22.95 -15.47 11.87
C ALA A 246 21.92 -14.61 11.12
N GLN A 247 22.31 -14.18 9.91
CA GLN A 247 21.49 -13.38 9.01
C GLN A 247 21.09 -14.21 7.79
N ASP A 248 19.86 -14.03 7.32
CA ASP A 248 19.39 -14.64 6.07
C ASP A 248 19.83 -13.85 4.82
N TYR A 249 19.32 -14.21 3.63
CA TYR A 249 19.62 -13.48 2.39
C TYR A 249 19.19 -12.00 2.39
N LEU A 250 18.24 -11.58 3.24
CA LEU A 250 17.82 -10.18 3.39
C LEU A 250 18.64 -9.43 4.45
N GLY A 251 19.60 -10.09 5.11
CA GLY A 251 20.32 -9.54 6.25
C GLY A 251 19.48 -9.56 7.55
N ASN A 252 18.32 -10.23 7.55
CA ASN A 252 17.45 -10.29 8.71
C ASN A 252 18.00 -11.31 9.72
N THR A 253 18.21 -10.85 10.95
CA THR A 253 18.45 -11.73 12.11
C THR A 253 17.15 -12.34 12.62
N VAL A 254 17.23 -13.28 13.56
CA VAL A 254 16.03 -13.87 14.22
C VAL A 254 15.10 -12.80 14.81
N LEU A 255 15.66 -11.70 15.33
CA LEU A 255 14.86 -10.60 15.90
C LEU A 255 14.02 -9.87 14.83
N HIS A 256 14.57 -9.67 13.63
CA HIS A 256 13.81 -9.07 12.52
C HIS A 256 12.66 -9.97 12.08
N ILE A 257 12.90 -11.28 12.01
CA ILE A 257 11.89 -12.25 11.59
C ILE A 257 10.75 -12.33 12.61
N LEU A 258 11.05 -12.25 13.92
CA LEU A 258 10.04 -12.20 14.98
C LEU A 258 9.12 -10.97 14.89
N VAL A 259 9.65 -9.82 14.46
CA VAL A 259 8.87 -8.60 14.25
C VAL A 259 7.84 -8.77 13.13
N LEU A 260 8.16 -9.57 12.10
CA LEU A 260 7.32 -9.84 10.93
C LEU A 260 6.22 -10.87 11.20
N GLN A 261 6.22 -11.54 12.36
CA GLN A 261 5.23 -12.58 12.64
C GLN A 261 3.83 -12.00 12.90
N PRO A 262 2.77 -12.70 12.45
CA PRO A 262 1.40 -12.26 12.67
C PRO A 262 0.99 -12.32 14.15
N ASN A 263 1.50 -13.31 14.90
CA ASN A 263 1.23 -13.43 16.32
C ASN A 263 2.19 -12.55 17.14
N LYS A 264 1.78 -11.29 17.32
CA LYS A 264 2.60 -10.23 17.92
C LYS A 264 2.91 -10.45 19.41
N THR A 265 1.98 -11.04 20.18
CA THR A 265 2.16 -11.25 21.64
C THR A 265 3.15 -12.36 21.94
N PHE A 266 3.00 -13.49 21.24
CA PHE A 266 3.91 -14.61 21.34
C PHE A 266 5.33 -14.19 20.93
N ALA A 267 5.46 -13.44 19.82
CA ALA A 267 6.74 -12.94 19.35
C ALA A 267 7.47 -12.11 20.40
N CYS A 268 6.78 -11.30 21.21
CA CYS A 268 7.42 -10.54 22.30
C CYS A 268 8.05 -11.44 23.37
N HIS A 269 7.40 -12.57 23.70
CA HIS A 269 7.95 -13.54 24.65
C HIS A 269 9.24 -14.17 24.09
N MET A 270 9.18 -14.67 22.85
CA MET A 270 10.34 -15.26 22.19
C MET A 270 11.46 -14.25 21.98
N TYR A 271 11.14 -13.00 21.67
CA TYR A 271 12.11 -11.91 21.56
C TYR A 271 12.83 -11.67 22.89
N SER A 272 12.11 -11.74 24.01
CA SER A 272 12.70 -11.63 25.35
C SER A 272 13.67 -12.78 25.66
N LEU A 273 13.32 -13.99 25.22
CA LEU A 273 14.14 -15.19 25.37
C LEU A 273 15.41 -15.12 24.52
N MET A 274 15.31 -14.72 23.25
CA MET A 274 16.49 -14.54 22.38
C MET A 274 17.51 -13.58 22.99
N LEU A 275 17.03 -12.47 23.56
CA LEU A 275 17.89 -11.48 24.19
C LEU A 275 18.50 -11.95 25.50
N SER A 276 17.86 -12.85 26.25
CA SER A 276 18.45 -13.38 27.49
C SER A 276 19.72 -14.20 27.19
N TYR A 277 19.75 -14.90 26.05
CA TYR A 277 20.92 -15.66 25.60
C TYR A 277 22.04 -14.78 24.98
N ASP A 278 21.72 -13.61 24.43
CA ASP A 278 22.72 -12.69 23.85
C ASP A 278 23.64 -12.04 24.92
N ARG A 279 23.14 -11.87 26.16
CA ARG A 279 23.86 -11.19 27.27
C ARG A 279 25.20 -11.80 27.66
N ASN A 280 25.50 -13.01 27.19
CA ASN A 280 26.68 -13.79 27.58
C ASN A 280 27.83 -13.80 26.54
N LYS A 281 27.70 -13.12 25.39
CA LYS A 281 28.77 -13.06 24.37
C LYS A 281 29.33 -11.64 24.21
N ASP A 282 30.53 -11.42 24.74
CA ASP A 282 31.38 -10.23 24.63
C ASP A 282 31.80 -9.92 23.18
N GLY A 283 30.86 -9.52 22.32
CA GLY A 283 31.09 -9.11 20.93
C GLY A 283 30.70 -7.64 20.67
N PRO A 284 31.08 -7.07 19.52
CA PRO A 284 30.84 -5.66 19.22
C PRO A 284 29.36 -5.45 18.87
N GLY A 285 28.62 -4.81 19.78
CA GLY A 285 27.23 -4.38 19.59
C GLY A 285 26.18 -5.38 20.11
N SER A 286 25.11 -4.84 20.70
CA SER A 286 23.92 -5.62 21.09
C SER A 286 23.23 -6.18 19.85
N LEU A 287 22.65 -7.38 19.93
CA LEU A 287 21.87 -8.00 18.86
C LEU A 287 20.77 -7.09 18.28
N GLU A 288 20.24 -6.15 19.08
CA GLU A 288 19.23 -5.18 18.64
C GLU A 288 19.76 -4.12 17.66
N LEU A 289 21.07 -3.88 17.63
CA LEU A 289 21.67 -2.82 16.80
C LEU A 289 22.14 -3.33 15.43
N ILE A 290 22.09 -4.64 15.20
CA ILE A 290 22.47 -5.23 13.91
C ILE A 290 21.40 -4.83 12.88
N PRO A 291 21.76 -4.13 11.78
CA PRO A 291 20.83 -3.78 10.74
C PRO A 291 20.66 -4.90 9.71
N ASN A 292 19.53 -4.90 9.00
CA ASN A 292 19.33 -5.68 7.79
C ASN A 292 20.05 -5.06 6.56
N ASN A 293 19.91 -5.68 5.38
CA ASN A 293 20.51 -5.15 4.14
C ASN A 293 19.95 -3.79 3.72
N GLU A 294 18.77 -3.40 4.23
CA GLU A 294 18.15 -2.09 4.00
C GLU A 294 18.59 -1.04 5.05
N GLY A 295 19.42 -1.40 6.02
CA GLY A 295 19.86 -0.52 7.11
C GLY A 295 18.85 -0.38 8.27
N LEU A 296 17.84 -1.24 8.33
CA LEU A 296 16.81 -1.24 9.37
C LEU A 296 17.23 -2.12 10.55
N THR A 297 17.16 -1.59 11.77
CA THR A 297 17.22 -2.39 13.00
C THR A 297 15.87 -3.08 13.25
N PRO A 298 15.77 -4.09 14.12
CA PRO A 298 14.50 -4.70 14.51
C PRO A 298 13.50 -3.67 15.06
N PHE A 299 14.01 -2.64 15.75
CA PHE A 299 13.19 -1.54 16.27
C PHE A 299 12.61 -0.67 15.14
N LYS A 300 13.43 -0.27 14.16
CA LYS A 300 12.95 0.49 12.99
C LYS A 300 11.99 -0.34 12.15
N LEU A 301 12.27 -1.63 11.96
CA LEU A 301 11.41 -2.55 11.22
C LEU A 301 10.03 -2.67 11.89
N ALA A 302 9.95 -2.72 13.22
CA ALA A 302 8.67 -2.76 13.93
C ALA A 302 7.78 -1.55 13.62
N GLY A 303 8.39 -0.37 13.45
CA GLY A 303 7.68 0.83 12.99
C GLY A 303 7.22 0.76 11.53
N VAL A 304 8.10 0.32 10.61
CA VAL A 304 7.80 0.20 9.17
C VAL A 304 6.69 -0.81 8.89
N GLU A 305 6.68 -1.90 9.64
CA GLU A 305 5.67 -2.96 9.56
C GLU A 305 4.36 -2.55 10.22
N GLY A 306 4.40 -1.69 11.24
CA GLY A 306 3.24 -1.33 12.06
C GLY A 306 2.94 -2.36 13.15
N ASN A 307 3.96 -3.05 13.65
CA ASN A 307 3.79 -3.95 14.78
C ASN A 307 3.72 -3.16 16.09
N THR A 308 2.52 -2.67 16.42
CA THR A 308 2.26 -1.84 17.60
C THR A 308 2.63 -2.52 18.92
N VAL A 309 2.35 -3.81 19.06
CA VAL A 309 2.62 -4.59 20.28
C VAL A 309 4.12 -4.74 20.51
N MET A 310 4.86 -5.13 19.47
CA MET A 310 6.32 -5.24 19.55
C MET A 310 6.96 -3.88 19.78
N PHE A 311 6.47 -2.83 19.11
CA PHE A 311 6.97 -1.47 19.30
C PHE A 311 6.79 -0.99 20.75
N GLN A 312 5.61 -1.19 21.33
CA GLN A 312 5.37 -0.88 22.75
C GLN A 312 6.29 -1.69 23.66
N TYR A 313 6.46 -2.99 23.40
CA TYR A 313 7.35 -3.86 24.17
C TYR A 313 8.81 -3.36 24.14
N LEU A 314 9.33 -3.03 22.96
CA LEU A 314 10.69 -2.47 22.82
C LEU A 314 10.80 -1.12 23.52
N MET A 315 9.76 -0.30 23.46
CA MET A 315 9.73 0.99 24.15
C MET A 315 9.75 0.83 25.67
N GLN A 316 9.10 -0.19 26.22
CA GLN A 316 9.12 -0.49 27.66
C GLN A 316 10.53 -0.81 28.16
N LYS A 317 11.39 -1.43 27.33
CA LYS A 317 12.80 -1.67 27.65
C LYS A 317 13.66 -0.40 27.55
N ARG A 318 13.27 0.55 26.70
CA ARG A 318 14.01 1.78 26.40
C ARG A 318 13.53 3.00 27.21
N LYS A 319 12.63 2.80 28.18
CA LYS A 319 12.13 3.86 29.06
C LYS A 319 12.70 3.72 30.47
N HIS A 320 12.94 4.85 31.10
CA HIS A 320 13.36 4.94 32.49
C HIS A 320 12.32 5.75 33.29
N ILE A 321 11.77 5.18 34.35
CA ILE A 321 10.82 5.90 35.22
C ILE A 321 11.65 6.74 36.20
N LEU A 322 11.47 8.07 36.16
CA LEU A 322 12.19 8.97 37.07
C LEU A 322 11.55 8.98 38.46
N TRP A 323 10.23 9.17 38.50
CA TRP A 323 9.46 9.17 39.74
C TRP A 323 7.98 8.91 39.46
N SER A 324 7.28 8.43 40.48
CA SER A 324 5.83 8.25 40.48
C SER A 324 5.23 8.95 41.70
N PHE A 325 4.32 9.88 41.48
CA PHE A 325 3.60 10.62 42.51
C PHE A 325 2.09 10.40 42.36
N GLY A 326 1.56 9.43 43.10
CA GLY A 326 0.14 9.06 43.03
C GLY A 326 -0.27 8.66 41.60
N PRO A 327 -1.22 9.36 40.95
CA PRO A 327 -1.61 9.09 39.58
C PRO A 327 -0.62 9.65 38.54
N LEU A 328 0.40 10.42 38.92
CA LEU A 328 1.36 11.01 37.99
C LEU A 328 2.63 10.16 37.92
N THR A 329 3.09 9.85 36.71
CA THR A 329 4.35 9.14 36.48
C THR A 329 5.18 9.92 35.47
N SER A 330 6.40 10.29 35.85
CA SER A 330 7.35 10.93 34.94
C SER A 330 8.29 9.87 34.37
N VAL A 331 8.27 9.75 33.04
CA VAL A 331 9.04 8.76 32.29
C VAL A 331 10.00 9.47 31.34
N LEU A 332 11.22 8.96 31.28
CA LEU A 332 12.28 9.39 30.39
C LEU A 332 12.46 8.34 29.29
N TYR A 333 12.20 8.73 28.03
CA TYR A 333 12.32 7.86 26.86
C TYR A 333 13.63 8.16 26.10
N ASP A 334 14.31 7.11 25.65
CA ASP A 334 15.48 7.22 24.76
C ASP A 334 15.03 7.54 23.32
N LEU A 335 15.56 8.62 22.73
CA LEU A 335 15.23 9.08 21.37
C LEU A 335 16.21 8.62 20.29
N THR A 336 17.27 7.90 20.64
CA THR A 336 18.44 7.68 19.76
C THR A 336 18.09 7.14 18.36
N GLU A 337 17.18 6.16 18.25
CA GLU A 337 16.74 5.58 16.97
C GLU A 337 15.46 6.22 16.39
N ILE A 338 14.78 7.09 17.14
CA ILE A 338 13.49 7.69 16.75
C ILE A 338 13.71 9.03 16.05
N ASP A 339 14.67 9.82 16.54
CA ASP A 339 14.91 11.18 16.08
C ASP A 339 15.71 11.25 14.78
N SER A 340 15.37 12.22 13.93
CA SER A 340 15.83 12.41 12.55
C SER A 340 17.20 13.08 12.41
N TRP A 341 17.82 13.54 13.50
CA TRP A 341 18.96 14.45 13.44
C TRP A 341 20.28 13.83 12.94
N ALA A 342 20.54 12.57 13.28
CA ALA A 342 21.85 11.94 13.10
C ALA A 342 21.90 10.94 11.93
N GLU A 343 20.77 10.46 11.44
CA GLU A 343 20.70 9.35 10.50
C GLU A 343 20.17 9.78 9.12
N ASP A 344 20.74 9.21 8.06
CA ASP A 344 20.30 9.48 6.69
C ASP A 344 18.88 8.97 6.40
N GLN A 345 18.47 7.89 7.08
CA GLN A 345 17.11 7.36 7.08
C GLN A 345 16.50 7.46 8.48
N SER A 346 15.69 8.49 8.69
CA SER A 346 15.03 8.68 9.98
C SER A 346 13.85 7.72 10.17
N PHE A 347 13.63 7.28 11.40
CA PHE A 347 12.50 6.42 11.76
C PHE A 347 11.14 7.04 11.38
N LEU A 348 10.96 8.34 11.59
CA LEU A 348 9.73 9.05 11.23
C LEU A 348 9.50 9.09 9.71
N GLU A 349 10.56 9.26 8.91
CA GLU A 349 10.48 9.20 7.45
C GLU A 349 10.14 7.79 6.96
N LEU A 350 10.68 6.76 7.60
CA LEU A 350 10.37 5.37 7.29
C LEU A 350 8.88 5.05 7.54
N ILE A 351 8.30 5.54 8.65
CA ILE A 351 6.87 5.37 8.94
C ILE A 351 5.98 6.13 7.95
N VAL A 352 6.33 7.38 7.63
CA VAL A 352 5.55 8.18 6.69
C VAL A 352 5.64 7.61 5.27
N SER A 353 6.80 7.04 4.93
CA SER A 353 7.09 6.52 3.60
C SER A 353 6.74 5.04 3.40
N THR A 354 6.13 4.37 4.37
CA THR A 354 5.61 3.01 4.14
C THR A 354 4.20 3.05 3.57
N LYS A 355 3.88 2.09 2.70
CA LYS A 355 2.54 1.90 2.16
C LYS A 355 1.61 1.20 3.17
N LYS A 356 2.17 0.56 4.20
CA LYS A 356 1.41 -0.20 5.19
C LYS A 356 0.56 0.74 6.04
N ARG A 357 -0.74 0.46 6.13
CA ARG A 357 -1.68 1.27 6.91
C ARG A 357 -1.40 1.14 8.41
N GLU A 358 -1.06 -0.05 8.89
CA GLU A 358 -0.81 -0.34 10.31
C GLU A 358 0.32 0.51 10.89
N ALA A 359 1.35 0.83 10.09
CA ALA A 359 2.46 1.67 10.51
C ALA A 359 2.04 3.08 10.97
N ARG A 360 0.91 3.58 10.48
CA ARG A 360 0.40 4.91 10.88
C ARG A 360 -0.04 4.94 12.33
N GLN A 361 -0.48 3.80 12.88
CA GLN A 361 -0.89 3.69 14.29
C GLN A 361 0.29 3.88 15.24
N ILE A 362 1.54 3.67 14.77
CA ILE A 362 2.76 3.90 15.56
C ILE A 362 2.91 5.38 15.93
N LEU A 363 2.41 6.29 15.09
CA LEU A 363 2.47 7.74 15.33
C LEU A 363 1.60 8.18 16.52
N ASP A 364 0.61 7.38 16.91
CA ASP A 364 -0.27 7.66 18.04
C ASP A 364 0.27 7.10 19.37
N LEU A 365 1.37 6.35 19.34
CA LEU A 365 2.01 5.77 20.52
C LEU A 365 2.93 6.77 21.21
N THR A 366 2.98 6.70 22.55
CA THR A 366 4.02 7.38 23.33
C THR A 366 5.35 6.63 23.14
N PRO A 367 6.51 7.31 22.93
CA PRO A 367 6.77 8.75 22.96
C PRO A 367 6.61 9.49 21.62
N VAL A 368 6.39 8.78 20.51
CA VAL A 368 6.39 9.35 19.14
C VAL A 368 5.38 10.47 18.99
N LYS A 369 4.16 10.25 19.49
CA LYS A 369 3.08 11.25 19.48
C LYS A 369 3.50 12.56 20.14
N GLU A 370 4.11 12.48 21.31
CA GLU A 370 4.53 13.65 22.09
C GLU A 370 5.74 14.35 21.45
N LEU A 371 6.67 13.58 20.88
CA LEU A 371 7.79 14.14 20.14
C LEU A 371 7.30 14.98 18.94
N VAL A 372 6.39 14.41 18.14
CA VAL A 372 5.83 15.10 16.97
C VAL A 372 5.00 16.32 17.38
N SER A 373 4.17 16.19 18.42
CA SER A 373 3.33 17.29 18.88
C SER A 373 4.18 18.48 19.35
N LEU A 374 5.29 18.22 20.05
CA LEU A 374 6.26 19.22 20.46
C LEU A 374 6.99 19.85 19.25
N LYS A 375 7.50 19.02 18.32
CA LYS A 375 8.15 19.50 17.09
C LYS A 375 7.24 20.42 16.27
N TRP A 376 5.98 20.01 16.10
CA TRP A 376 5.00 20.76 15.33
C TRP A 376 4.60 22.07 16.01
N ASN A 377 4.31 22.06 17.31
CA ASN A 377 3.81 23.26 17.98
C ASN A 377 4.89 24.33 18.18
N MET A 378 6.15 23.93 18.43
CA MET A 378 7.24 24.86 18.70
C MET A 378 7.83 25.48 17.43
N TYR A 379 8.13 24.67 16.41
CA TYR A 379 8.82 25.13 15.19
C TYR A 379 8.05 24.85 13.91
N GLY A 380 7.45 23.65 13.78
CA GLY A 380 6.80 23.24 12.54
C GLY A 380 5.68 24.20 12.11
N ARG A 381 4.72 24.47 12.99
CA ARG A 381 3.57 25.33 12.73
C ARG A 381 3.95 26.78 12.43
N PRO A 382 4.80 27.49 13.21
CA PRO A 382 5.17 28.85 12.87
C PRO A 382 5.93 28.93 11.53
N TYR A 383 6.94 28.08 11.30
CA TYR A 383 7.67 28.09 10.04
C TYR A 383 6.78 27.75 8.84
N PHE A 384 5.86 26.80 9.00
CA PHE A 384 4.90 26.44 7.96
C PHE A 384 3.93 27.59 7.65
N CYS A 385 3.45 28.32 8.67
CA CYS A 385 2.64 29.52 8.47
C CYS A 385 3.41 30.63 7.75
N PHE A 386 4.68 30.87 8.11
CA PHE A 386 5.53 31.84 7.42
C PHE A 386 5.76 31.47 5.95
N LEU A 387 6.03 30.19 5.67
CA LEU A 387 6.17 29.67 4.31
C LEU A 387 4.88 29.84 3.50
N THR A 388 3.73 29.56 4.13
CA THR A 388 2.40 29.75 3.52
C THR A 388 2.18 31.21 3.13
N LEU A 389 2.47 32.14 4.04
CA LEU A 389 2.35 33.57 3.78
C LEU A 389 3.25 34.02 2.64
N PHE A 390 4.52 33.57 2.62
CA PHE A 390 5.46 33.90 1.55
C PHE A 390 5.00 33.35 0.20
N TYR A 391 4.49 32.11 0.15
CA TYR A 391 3.97 31.51 -1.08
C TYR A 391 2.73 32.24 -1.60
N ILE A 392 1.81 32.65 -0.72
CA ILE A 392 0.63 33.44 -1.11
C ILE A 392 1.07 34.80 -1.68
N LEU A 393 2.02 35.49 -1.04
CA LEU A 393 2.57 36.75 -1.57
C LEU A 393 3.23 36.56 -2.94
N TYR A 394 3.98 35.47 -3.10
CA TYR A 394 4.57 35.08 -4.38
C TYR A 394 3.51 34.85 -5.46
N MET A 395 2.41 34.16 -5.14
CA MET A 395 1.29 33.95 -6.07
C MET A 395 0.56 35.25 -6.40
N VAL A 396 0.36 36.15 -5.43
CA VAL A 396 -0.21 37.47 -5.67
C VAL A 396 0.69 38.27 -6.61
N CYS A 397 2.00 38.29 -6.39
CA CYS A 397 2.96 38.93 -7.29
C CYS A 397 2.86 38.37 -8.72
N PHE A 398 2.79 37.03 -8.86
CA PHE A 398 2.61 36.38 -10.16
C PHE A 398 1.30 36.78 -10.84
N THR A 399 0.17 36.80 -10.10
CA THR A 399 -1.11 37.24 -10.66
C THR A 399 -1.09 38.68 -11.13
N MET A 400 -0.46 39.58 -10.36
CA MET A 400 -0.34 40.98 -10.74
C MET A 400 0.46 41.14 -12.04
N CYS A 401 1.54 40.38 -12.21
CA CYS A 401 2.30 40.38 -13.47
C CYS A 401 1.47 39.86 -14.67
N CYS A 402 0.62 38.86 -14.44
CA CYS A 402 -0.26 38.30 -15.48
C CYS A 402 -1.42 39.23 -15.84
N VAL A 403 -1.99 39.96 -14.88
CA VAL A 403 -3.09 40.91 -15.10
C VAL A 403 -2.59 42.12 -15.90
N TYR A 404 -1.45 42.69 -15.52
CA TYR A 404 -0.84 43.84 -16.21
C TYR A 404 0.05 43.43 -17.39
N ARG A 405 -0.41 42.45 -18.16
CA ARG A 405 0.30 41.94 -19.33
C ARG A 405 0.43 43.02 -20.41
N PRO A 406 1.58 43.13 -21.11
CA PRO A 406 1.77 44.13 -22.14
C PRO A 406 0.95 43.78 -23.40
N LEU A 407 -0.19 44.45 -23.55
CA LEU A 407 -1.12 44.32 -24.68
C LEU A 407 -1.17 45.62 -25.48
N LYS A 408 -1.28 45.51 -26.80
CA LYS A 408 -1.57 46.63 -27.71
C LYS A 408 -2.84 46.36 -28.50
N PRO A 409 -3.59 47.40 -28.90
CA PRO A 409 -4.71 47.20 -29.81
C PRO A 409 -4.22 46.54 -31.10
N ARG A 410 -5.02 45.63 -31.64
CA ARG A 410 -4.71 44.93 -32.89
C ARG A 410 -4.53 45.94 -34.03
N THR A 411 -3.41 45.82 -34.76
CA THR A 411 -3.10 46.70 -35.91
C THR A 411 -3.65 46.21 -37.25
N GLY A 412 -3.97 44.91 -37.38
CA GLY A 412 -4.50 44.32 -38.62
C GLY A 412 -6.03 44.34 -38.71
N ASN A 413 -6.57 44.53 -39.92
CA ASN A 413 -8.02 44.52 -40.18
C ASN A 413 -8.69 43.21 -39.76
N LYS A 414 -9.96 43.29 -39.32
CA LYS A 414 -10.79 42.12 -39.00
C LYS A 414 -11.14 41.39 -40.30
N THR A 415 -10.54 40.22 -40.53
CA THR A 415 -10.67 39.44 -41.78
C THR A 415 -11.87 38.49 -41.76
N SER A 416 -12.35 38.10 -40.58
CA SER A 416 -13.49 37.19 -40.41
C SER A 416 -14.43 37.72 -39.33
N SER A 417 -15.74 37.57 -39.51
CA SER A 417 -16.74 37.93 -38.50
C SER A 417 -16.57 37.15 -37.19
N ARG A 418 -15.97 35.95 -37.25
CA ARG A 418 -15.67 35.06 -36.11
C ARG A 418 -14.40 35.48 -35.35
N ASP A 419 -13.58 36.35 -35.93
CA ASP A 419 -12.37 36.85 -35.31
C ASP A 419 -12.71 37.99 -34.34
N ASN A 420 -12.73 37.65 -33.04
CA ASN A 420 -13.08 38.58 -31.96
C ASN A 420 -11.85 39.10 -31.21
N THR A 421 -10.65 38.94 -31.77
CA THR A 421 -9.41 39.36 -31.10
C THR A 421 -9.22 40.89 -31.21
N ILE A 422 -9.40 41.59 -30.09
CA ILE A 422 -9.29 43.06 -30.01
C ILE A 422 -7.86 43.50 -29.66
N TYR A 423 -7.21 42.76 -28.76
CA TYR A 423 -5.87 43.04 -28.27
C TYR A 423 -4.88 41.98 -28.70
N VAL A 424 -3.67 42.42 -29.06
CA VAL A 424 -2.54 41.57 -29.44
C VAL A 424 -1.38 41.85 -28.49
N GLN A 425 -0.58 40.84 -28.22
CA GLN A 425 0.61 40.96 -27.39
C GLN A 425 1.63 41.97 -27.97
N LYS A 426 2.23 42.80 -27.11
CA LYS A 426 3.36 43.68 -27.49
C LYS A 426 4.65 42.87 -27.66
N MET A 427 5.55 43.34 -28.52
CA MET A 427 6.90 42.76 -28.63
C MET A 427 7.77 43.16 -27.43
N LEU A 428 8.84 42.40 -27.15
CA LEU A 428 9.69 42.63 -25.97
C LEU A 428 10.29 44.05 -25.93
N GLN A 429 10.75 44.56 -27.07
CA GLN A 429 11.28 45.93 -27.21
C GLN A 429 10.25 47.03 -26.91
N GLU A 430 8.98 46.77 -27.20
CA GLU A 430 7.87 47.72 -26.99
C GLU A 430 7.29 47.64 -25.56
N SER A 431 7.67 46.62 -24.79
CA SER A 431 6.99 46.25 -23.54
C SER A 431 7.60 46.84 -22.28
N TYR A 432 8.84 47.35 -22.30
CA TYR A 432 9.56 47.80 -21.10
C TYR A 432 10.08 49.24 -21.27
N VAL A 433 9.16 50.18 -21.50
CA VAL A 433 9.50 51.60 -21.71
C VAL A 433 8.97 52.49 -20.59
N THR A 434 7.84 52.13 -19.99
CA THR A 434 7.22 52.94 -18.93
C THR A 434 7.70 52.51 -17.55
N TYR A 435 7.62 53.42 -16.57
CA TYR A 435 7.93 53.11 -15.17
C TYR A 435 7.05 51.98 -14.60
N GLU A 436 5.79 51.89 -15.04
CA GLU A 436 4.89 50.79 -14.66
C GLU A 436 5.37 49.44 -15.20
N ASP A 437 5.97 49.43 -16.40
CA ASP A 437 6.57 48.22 -16.97
C ASP A 437 7.85 47.81 -16.25
N GLU A 438 8.63 48.75 -15.70
CA GLU A 438 9.79 48.43 -14.86
C GLU A 438 9.39 47.75 -13.55
N LEU A 439 8.32 48.24 -12.90
CA LEU A 439 7.75 47.57 -11.71
C LEU A 439 7.29 46.14 -12.04
N ARG A 440 6.65 45.95 -13.21
CA ARG A 440 6.28 44.61 -13.70
C ARG A 440 7.51 43.74 -13.95
N LEU A 441 8.57 44.27 -14.54
CA LEU A 441 9.81 43.53 -14.81
C LEU A 441 10.42 42.98 -13.52
N VAL A 442 10.44 43.78 -12.44
CA VAL A 442 10.89 43.32 -11.13
C VAL A 442 10.01 42.16 -10.62
N GLY A 443 8.70 42.27 -10.78
CA GLY A 443 7.76 41.19 -10.44
C GLY A 443 7.99 39.91 -11.27
N GLU A 444 8.16 40.03 -12.58
CA GLU A 444 8.47 38.91 -13.48
C GLU A 444 9.79 38.24 -13.08
N LEU A 445 10.83 39.01 -12.75
CA LEU A 445 12.11 38.48 -12.28
C LEU A 445 11.96 37.70 -10.97
N ILE A 446 11.21 38.24 -9.99
CA ILE A 446 10.91 37.53 -8.73
C ILE A 446 10.20 36.20 -9.02
N THR A 447 9.26 36.18 -9.96
CA THR A 447 8.52 34.95 -10.31
C THR A 447 9.40 33.89 -10.97
N VAL A 448 10.30 34.30 -11.88
CA VAL A 448 11.24 33.40 -12.54
C VAL A 448 12.27 32.85 -11.55
N VAL A 449 12.86 33.71 -10.71
CA VAL A 449 13.81 33.27 -9.67
C VAL A 449 13.12 32.32 -8.69
N GLY A 450 11.89 32.63 -8.26
CA GLY A 450 11.10 31.74 -7.42
C GLY A 450 10.84 30.36 -8.06
N ALA A 451 10.50 30.32 -9.36
CA ALA A 451 10.31 29.07 -10.09
C ALA A 451 11.60 28.23 -10.16
N ILE A 452 12.77 28.86 -10.36
CA ILE A 452 14.06 28.18 -10.36
C ILE A 452 14.38 27.62 -8.97
N VAL A 453 14.14 28.40 -7.91
CA VAL A 453 14.35 27.95 -6.52
C VAL A 453 13.46 26.74 -6.20
N ILE A 454 12.19 26.75 -6.62
CA ILE A 454 11.28 25.60 -6.48
C ILE A 454 11.88 24.34 -7.13
N LEU A 455 12.39 24.45 -8.37
CA LEU A 455 12.98 23.30 -9.06
C LEU A 455 14.25 22.80 -8.36
N ILE A 456 15.12 23.71 -7.89
CA ILE A 456 16.33 23.35 -7.16
C ILE A 456 16.01 22.64 -5.84
N LEU A 457 14.91 23.00 -5.17
CA LEU A 457 14.48 22.36 -3.92
C LEU A 457 13.80 21.01 -4.13
N GLU A 458 13.14 20.76 -5.27
CA GLU A 458 12.35 19.54 -5.50
C GLU A 458 13.11 18.45 -6.28
N ILE A 459 13.96 18.82 -7.25
CA ILE A 459 14.69 17.85 -8.09
C ILE A 459 15.60 16.91 -7.27
N PRO A 460 16.39 17.39 -6.29
CA PRO A 460 17.24 16.51 -5.47
C PRO A 460 16.44 15.49 -4.65
N ASP A 461 15.26 15.87 -4.15
CA ASP A 461 14.39 14.99 -3.36
C ASP A 461 13.84 13.84 -4.21
N ILE A 462 13.51 14.11 -5.48
CA ILE A 462 13.08 13.09 -6.45
C ILE A 462 14.21 12.09 -6.70
N LEU A 463 15.46 12.56 -6.84
CA LEU A 463 16.61 11.70 -7.05
C LEU A 463 16.93 10.84 -5.82
N ARG A 464 16.73 11.38 -4.62
CA ARG A 464 16.97 10.68 -3.35
C ARG A 464 15.96 9.56 -3.09
N VAL A 465 14.67 9.86 -3.19
CA VAL A 465 13.58 8.93 -2.81
C VAL A 465 13.16 8.03 -3.97
N GLY A 466 13.45 8.46 -5.21
CA GLY A 466 12.97 7.84 -6.44
C GLY A 466 11.59 8.34 -6.84
N ALA A 467 11.40 8.66 -8.13
CA ALA A 467 10.20 9.28 -8.65
C ALA A 467 8.90 8.52 -8.32
N ALA A 468 8.91 7.19 -8.44
CA ALA A 468 7.72 6.38 -8.18
C ALA A 468 7.27 6.43 -6.71
N LYS A 469 8.23 6.46 -5.77
CA LYS A 469 7.92 6.52 -4.33
C LYS A 469 7.54 7.95 -3.92
N TYR A 470 8.19 8.96 -4.50
CA TYR A 470 7.91 10.37 -4.23
C TYR A 470 6.50 10.79 -4.67
N PHE A 471 6.10 10.44 -5.90
CA PHE A 471 4.78 10.79 -6.44
C PHE A 471 3.66 9.85 -5.96
N GLY A 472 3.98 8.58 -5.69
CA GLY A 472 2.99 7.59 -5.27
C GLY A 472 2.48 7.75 -3.84
N GLN A 473 3.09 8.62 -3.03
CA GLN A 473 2.75 8.79 -1.61
C GLN A 473 1.98 10.08 -1.35
N THR A 474 0.67 9.94 -1.19
CA THR A 474 -0.24 11.04 -0.86
C THR A 474 0.08 11.72 0.47
N ILE A 475 0.68 11.00 1.41
CA ILE A 475 1.02 11.50 2.75
C ILE A 475 2.20 12.49 2.70
N LEU A 476 3.19 12.28 1.83
CA LEU A 476 4.34 13.20 1.73
C LEU A 476 3.96 14.50 1.00
N GLY A 477 3.08 14.39 0.01
CA GLY A 477 2.63 15.51 -0.82
C GLY A 477 1.87 15.06 -2.07
N GLY A 478 2.06 13.80 -2.49
CA GLY A 478 1.34 13.18 -3.60
C GLY A 478 1.36 14.06 -4.86
N PRO A 479 0.19 14.45 -5.40
CA PRO A 479 0.10 15.22 -6.64
C PRO A 479 0.55 16.67 -6.50
N PHE A 480 0.62 17.25 -5.28
CA PHE A 480 1.01 18.65 -5.12
C PHE A 480 2.46 18.91 -5.56
N HIS A 481 3.33 17.93 -5.38
CA HIS A 481 4.71 17.99 -5.89
C HIS A 481 4.76 17.99 -7.43
N ILE A 482 3.84 17.26 -8.08
CA ILE A 482 3.70 17.31 -9.55
C ILE A 482 3.17 18.68 -9.98
N ILE A 483 2.16 19.20 -9.26
CA ILE A 483 1.55 20.51 -9.54
C ILE A 483 2.60 21.63 -9.42
N VAL A 484 3.42 21.63 -8.38
CA VAL A 484 4.42 22.70 -8.17
C VAL A 484 5.57 22.65 -9.19
N ILE A 485 6.00 21.44 -9.60
CA ILE A 485 7.02 21.27 -10.64
C ILE A 485 6.46 21.69 -12.00
N THR A 486 5.24 21.25 -12.35
CA THR A 486 4.59 21.63 -13.60
C THR A 486 4.33 23.15 -13.65
N TYR A 487 3.93 23.75 -12.53
CA TYR A 487 3.83 25.20 -12.37
C TYR A 487 5.16 25.92 -12.67
N ALA A 488 6.26 25.49 -12.05
CA ALA A 488 7.57 26.10 -12.27
C ALA A 488 8.04 25.93 -13.73
N CYS A 489 7.82 24.77 -14.34
CA CYS A 489 8.10 24.52 -15.75
C CYS A 489 7.29 25.44 -16.67
N MET A 490 6.00 25.67 -16.39
CA MET A 490 5.15 26.57 -17.20
C MET A 490 5.60 28.03 -17.12
N ILE A 491 6.15 28.49 -15.99
CA ILE A 491 6.76 29.82 -15.87
C ILE A 491 8.02 29.93 -16.71
N LEU A 492 8.89 28.91 -16.70
CA LEU A 492 10.09 28.91 -17.53
C LEU A 492 9.74 28.89 -19.03
N VAL A 493 8.74 28.12 -19.44
CA VAL A 493 8.23 28.14 -20.82
C VAL A 493 7.70 29.53 -21.18
N THR A 494 6.97 30.18 -20.26
CA THR A 494 6.47 31.55 -20.45
C THR A 494 7.62 32.55 -20.65
N MET A 495 8.69 32.44 -19.84
CA MET A 495 9.90 33.26 -20.00
C MET A 495 10.56 33.03 -21.36
N VAL A 496 10.74 31.77 -21.79
CA VAL A 496 11.33 31.43 -23.10
C VAL A 496 10.47 31.98 -24.24
N MET A 497 9.14 31.82 -24.18
CA MET A 497 8.22 32.38 -25.17
C MET A 497 8.27 33.91 -25.21
N ARG A 498 8.43 34.58 -24.07
CA ARG A 498 8.58 36.03 -23.99
C ARG A 498 9.90 36.50 -24.63
N LEU A 499 11.01 35.81 -24.38
CA LEU A 499 12.31 36.14 -24.97
C LEU A 499 12.34 35.93 -26.49
N THR A 500 11.70 34.87 -26.97
CA THR A 500 11.58 34.55 -28.40
C THR A 500 10.48 35.33 -29.13
N SER A 501 9.66 36.11 -28.41
CA SER A 501 8.50 36.85 -28.95
C SER A 501 7.50 35.97 -29.73
N ILE A 502 7.36 34.70 -29.34
CA ILE A 502 6.41 33.76 -29.97
C ILE A 502 4.98 34.06 -29.49
N THR A 503 4.02 34.05 -30.42
CA THR A 503 2.59 34.18 -30.10
C THR A 503 2.07 32.95 -29.35
N GLY A 504 1.24 33.14 -28.32
CA GLY A 504 0.58 32.03 -27.61
C GLY A 504 0.97 31.87 -26.14
N GLU A 505 1.70 32.82 -25.56
CA GLU A 505 2.04 32.83 -24.12
C GLU A 505 0.81 32.75 -23.19
N VAL A 506 -0.39 33.09 -23.66
CA VAL A 506 -1.63 32.93 -22.87
C VAL A 506 -1.78 31.50 -22.34
N VAL A 507 -1.45 30.49 -23.16
CA VAL A 507 -1.70 29.08 -22.83
C VAL A 507 -0.88 28.63 -21.60
N PRO A 508 0.46 28.69 -21.60
CA PRO A 508 1.24 28.29 -20.42
C PRO A 508 0.97 29.19 -19.22
N MET A 509 0.69 30.48 -19.43
CA MET A 509 0.34 31.42 -18.35
C MET A 509 -0.99 31.05 -17.67
N SER A 510 -2.02 30.69 -18.43
CA SER A 510 -3.31 30.24 -17.88
C SER A 510 -3.16 28.96 -17.06
N PHE A 511 -2.38 27.99 -17.54
CA PHE A 511 -2.09 26.79 -16.77
C PHE A 511 -1.31 27.09 -15.49
N ALA A 512 -0.29 27.95 -15.56
CA ALA A 512 0.50 28.34 -14.40
C ALA A 512 -0.35 29.03 -13.32
N LEU A 513 -1.30 29.89 -13.70
CA LEU A 513 -2.20 30.55 -12.74
C LEU A 513 -3.06 29.52 -11.99
N VAL A 514 -3.70 28.60 -12.71
CA VAL A 514 -4.55 27.56 -12.09
C VAL A 514 -3.70 26.66 -11.19
N LEU A 515 -2.59 26.12 -11.70
CA LEU A 515 -1.73 25.21 -10.95
C LEU A 515 -1.14 25.87 -9.70
N GLY A 516 -0.68 27.12 -9.79
CA GLY A 516 -0.11 27.85 -8.66
C GLY A 516 -1.13 28.12 -7.55
N TRP A 517 -2.36 28.54 -7.88
CA TRP A 517 -3.41 28.73 -6.88
C TRP A 517 -3.93 27.41 -6.31
N CYS A 518 -4.08 26.37 -7.14
CA CYS A 518 -4.43 25.04 -6.66
C CYS A 518 -3.38 24.50 -5.68
N ASN A 519 -2.11 24.83 -5.87
CA ASN A 519 -1.05 24.44 -4.94
C ASN A 519 -1.14 25.13 -3.57
N VAL A 520 -1.89 26.24 -3.42
CA VAL A 520 -2.16 26.84 -2.10
C VAL A 520 -2.90 25.84 -1.19
N MET A 521 -3.68 24.91 -1.75
CA MET A 521 -4.33 23.86 -0.98
C MET A 521 -3.34 22.92 -0.26
N TYR A 522 -2.10 22.80 -0.73
CA TYR A 522 -1.06 22.07 -0.02
C TYR A 522 -0.84 22.63 1.40
N PHE A 523 -0.92 23.95 1.56
CA PHE A 523 -0.72 24.62 2.84
C PHE A 523 -1.92 24.51 3.80
N ALA A 524 -3.08 24.07 3.33
CA ALA A 524 -4.22 23.82 4.21
C ALA A 524 -3.97 22.66 5.20
N ARG A 525 -2.98 21.80 4.91
CA ARG A 525 -2.58 20.63 5.73
C ARG A 525 -2.08 21.02 7.12
N GLY A 526 -1.54 22.23 7.30
CA GLY A 526 -1.05 22.72 8.59
C GLY A 526 -2.17 23.10 9.57
N PHE A 527 -3.42 23.15 9.12
CA PHE A 527 -4.57 23.52 9.94
C PHE A 527 -5.48 22.31 10.17
N GLN A 528 -5.77 22.01 11.44
CA GLN A 528 -6.62 20.88 11.81
C GLN A 528 -8.04 20.95 11.21
N MET A 529 -8.58 22.17 11.03
CA MET A 529 -9.91 22.37 10.45
C MET A 529 -9.95 22.16 8.94
N LEU A 530 -8.86 22.37 8.19
CA LEU A 530 -8.86 22.33 6.73
C LEU A 530 -8.13 21.09 6.17
N GLY A 531 -7.11 20.61 6.88
CA GLY A 531 -6.27 19.49 6.47
C GLY A 531 -7.07 18.24 6.12
N PRO A 532 -7.94 17.74 7.01
CA PRO A 532 -8.76 16.56 6.71
C PRO A 532 -9.66 16.71 5.47
N PHE A 533 -10.14 17.92 5.15
CA PHE A 533 -10.91 18.17 3.93
C PHE A 533 -10.04 18.12 2.68
N THR A 534 -8.83 18.64 2.74
CA THR A 534 -7.90 18.52 1.60
C THR A 534 -7.47 17.09 1.33
N ILE A 535 -7.44 16.22 2.35
CA ILE A 535 -7.17 14.79 2.19
C ILE A 535 -8.30 14.10 1.42
N MET A 536 -9.54 14.52 1.67
CA MET A 536 -10.70 14.05 0.91
C MET A 536 -10.50 14.42 -0.57
N ILE A 537 -10.30 15.70 -0.86
CA ILE A 537 -10.05 16.20 -2.23
C ILE A 537 -8.81 15.55 -2.88
N GLN A 538 -7.75 15.31 -2.12
CA GLN A 538 -6.51 14.73 -2.65
C GLN A 538 -6.69 13.24 -2.94
N LYS A 539 -7.41 12.50 -2.10
CA LYS A 539 -7.86 11.13 -2.44
C LYS A 539 -8.72 11.15 -3.70
N ASP A 540 -9.43 12.25 -3.97
CA ASP A 540 -10.23 12.45 -5.17
C ASP A 540 -9.37 12.78 -6.41
N CYS A 541 -8.25 13.48 -6.27
CA CYS A 541 -7.44 13.95 -7.41
C CYS A 541 -6.18 13.12 -7.72
N THR A 542 -5.84 12.07 -6.95
CA THR A 542 -4.60 11.33 -7.18
C THR A 542 -4.72 10.40 -8.40
N VAL A 543 -4.43 10.96 -9.58
CA VAL A 543 -4.13 10.20 -10.80
C VAL A 543 -2.73 9.62 -10.65
N THR A 544 -2.60 8.35 -10.27
CA THR A 544 -1.39 7.61 -10.64
C THR A 544 -1.63 6.11 -10.77
N TRP A 545 -1.44 5.67 -12.01
CA TRP A 545 -1.02 4.35 -12.45
C TRP A 545 -0.33 3.52 -11.37
N CYS A 546 -1.08 2.61 -10.76
CA CYS A 546 -0.54 1.37 -10.22
C CYS A 546 -1.42 0.26 -10.79
N GLY A 547 -0.77 -0.71 -11.43
CA GLY A 547 -1.44 -1.85 -12.05
C GLY A 547 -2.43 -2.53 -11.10
N PRO A 548 -3.48 -3.14 -11.65
CA PRO A 548 -4.54 -3.67 -10.83
C PRO A 548 -3.99 -4.90 -10.07
N TYR A 549 -4.43 -5.06 -8.82
CA TYR A 549 -4.29 -6.27 -8.00
C TYR A 549 -2.97 -6.46 -7.23
N ASP A 550 -2.78 -5.64 -6.18
CA ASP A 550 -2.31 -6.13 -4.88
C ASP A 550 -3.48 -6.11 -3.88
N GLY A 551 -3.76 -7.27 -3.30
CA GLY A 551 -5.00 -7.64 -2.59
C GLY A 551 -5.23 -7.02 -1.21
N SER A 552 -4.80 -5.78 -0.96
CA SER A 552 -5.02 -5.10 0.32
C SER A 552 -5.23 -3.59 0.19
N VAL A 553 -5.78 -3.17 -0.95
CA VAL A 553 -6.05 -1.75 -1.25
C VAL A 553 -7.48 -1.55 -1.75
N PHE A 554 -8.47 -2.11 -1.04
CA PHE A 554 -9.90 -1.86 -1.34
C PHE A 554 -10.42 -0.50 -0.85
N ALA A 555 -9.60 0.31 -0.16
CA ALA A 555 -10.01 1.60 0.41
C ALA A 555 -9.44 2.84 -0.31
N LEU A 556 -8.58 2.67 -1.32
CA LEU A 556 -7.88 3.78 -2.00
C LEU A 556 -8.49 4.13 -3.37
N GLN A 557 -9.51 3.39 -3.78
CA GLN A 557 -10.09 3.41 -5.12
C GLN A 557 -11.49 4.04 -5.17
N MET A 558 -11.98 4.58 -4.06
CA MET A 558 -13.42 4.85 -3.92
C MET A 558 -13.91 6.16 -4.54
N ILE A 559 -13.07 7.18 -4.77
CA ILE A 559 -13.57 8.44 -5.36
C ILE A 559 -13.04 8.66 -6.77
N PHE A 560 -11.73 8.55 -7.03
CA PHE A 560 -11.26 8.57 -8.43
C PHE A 560 -11.60 7.28 -9.19
N GLY A 561 -11.70 6.12 -8.54
CA GLY A 561 -12.16 4.90 -9.21
C GLY A 561 -13.64 4.95 -9.58
N ASP A 562 -14.48 5.52 -8.71
CA ASP A 562 -15.90 5.69 -9.00
C ASP A 562 -16.14 6.90 -9.93
N LEU A 563 -15.37 8.00 -9.81
CA LEU A 563 -15.33 9.10 -10.77
C LEU A 563 -14.85 8.64 -12.14
N MET A 564 -13.82 7.79 -12.25
CA MET A 564 -13.33 7.30 -13.54
C MET A 564 -14.31 6.31 -14.18
N ARG A 565 -14.91 5.39 -13.41
CA ARG A 565 -16.01 4.53 -13.89
C ARG A 565 -17.17 5.39 -14.40
N PHE A 566 -17.48 6.46 -13.68
CA PHE A 566 -18.45 7.44 -14.11
C PHE A 566 -18.03 8.21 -15.36
N CYS A 567 -16.81 8.73 -15.45
CA CYS A 567 -16.31 9.43 -16.62
C CYS A 567 -16.41 8.54 -17.87
N TRP A 568 -16.20 7.24 -17.74
CA TRP A 568 -16.44 6.29 -18.82
C TRP A 568 -17.91 6.18 -19.21
N LEU A 569 -18.83 6.00 -18.25
CA LEU A 569 -20.27 5.96 -18.51
C LEU A 569 -20.79 7.29 -19.09
N MET A 570 -20.36 8.41 -18.50
CA MET A 570 -20.64 9.76 -18.95
C MET A 570 -20.13 10.00 -20.38
N ALA A 571 -18.90 9.59 -20.70
CA ALA A 571 -18.35 9.72 -22.04
C ALA A 571 -19.16 8.92 -23.07
N VAL A 572 -19.62 7.71 -22.74
CA VAL A 572 -20.48 6.91 -23.62
C VAL A 572 -21.81 7.63 -23.89
N VAL A 573 -22.45 8.19 -22.85
CA VAL A 573 -23.69 8.96 -22.98
C VAL A 573 -23.46 10.22 -23.81
N ILE A 574 -22.44 11.02 -23.49
CA ILE A 574 -22.12 12.27 -24.21
C ILE A 574 -21.80 12.00 -25.67
N LEU A 575 -20.98 11.00 -26.00
CA LEU A 575 -20.65 10.67 -27.40
C LEU A 575 -21.90 10.27 -28.20
N GLY A 576 -22.79 9.48 -27.59
CA GLY A 576 -24.07 9.08 -28.20
C GLY A 576 -25.01 10.26 -28.43
N PHE A 577 -25.24 11.09 -27.41
CA PHE A 577 -26.17 12.22 -27.52
C PHE A 577 -25.60 13.39 -28.32
N ALA A 578 -24.31 13.68 -28.22
CA ALA A 578 -23.68 14.75 -29.00
C ALA A 578 -23.70 14.45 -30.51
N SER A 579 -23.51 13.18 -30.90
CA SER A 579 -23.67 12.77 -32.30
C SER A 579 -25.13 12.87 -32.77
N ALA A 580 -26.09 12.50 -31.93
CA ALA A 580 -27.51 12.69 -32.22
C ALA A 580 -27.89 14.17 -32.37
N PHE A 581 -27.48 15.04 -31.44
CA PHE A 581 -27.71 16.48 -31.52
C PHE A 581 -27.03 17.11 -32.73
N TYR A 582 -25.81 16.70 -33.05
CA TYR A 582 -25.13 17.18 -34.25
C TYR A 582 -25.90 16.84 -35.53
N ILE A 583 -26.40 15.60 -35.69
CA ILE A 583 -27.18 15.20 -36.87
C ILE A 583 -28.49 16.01 -36.97
N ILE A 584 -29.18 16.24 -35.85
CA ILE A 584 -30.44 16.99 -35.83
C ILE A 584 -30.23 18.45 -36.27
N PHE A 585 -29.14 19.09 -35.85
CA PHE A 585 -28.83 20.48 -36.19
C PHE A 585 -27.93 20.63 -37.42
N GLN A 586 -27.51 19.54 -38.06
CA GLN A 586 -26.65 19.58 -39.25
C GLN A 586 -27.34 20.25 -40.44
N THR A 587 -28.66 20.11 -40.54
CA THR A 587 -29.48 20.70 -41.61
C THR A 587 -30.00 22.10 -41.27
N GLU A 588 -29.86 22.53 -40.01
CA GLU A 588 -30.43 23.77 -39.51
C GLU A 588 -29.48 24.96 -39.66
N ASN A 589 -30.03 26.17 -39.67
CA ASN A 589 -29.22 27.38 -39.80
C ASN A 589 -28.46 27.67 -38.48
N PRO A 590 -27.11 27.65 -38.48
CA PRO A 590 -26.31 27.82 -37.27
C PRO A 590 -26.40 29.23 -36.66
N LYS A 591 -27.01 30.21 -37.35
CA LYS A 591 -27.20 31.57 -36.83
C LYS A 591 -28.33 31.66 -35.80
N ASN A 592 -29.36 30.80 -35.92
CA ASN A 592 -30.54 30.85 -35.06
C ASN A 592 -30.38 30.00 -33.80
N LEU A 593 -29.58 28.92 -33.87
CA LEU A 593 -29.28 28.03 -32.76
C LEU A 593 -27.84 27.51 -32.86
N GLY A 594 -26.88 28.37 -32.50
CA GLY A 594 -25.45 28.16 -32.72
C GLY A 594 -24.73 27.29 -31.70
N GLN A 595 -25.41 26.39 -30.97
CA GLN A 595 -24.76 25.55 -29.95
C GLN A 595 -24.16 24.26 -30.55
N PHE A 596 -24.68 23.76 -31.68
CA PHE A 596 -24.30 22.46 -32.28
C PHE A 596 -23.78 22.55 -33.72
N TYR A 597 -23.17 23.67 -34.12
CA TYR A 597 -22.77 23.90 -35.52
C TYR A 597 -21.61 23.03 -36.02
N ASN A 598 -20.72 22.59 -35.12
CA ASN A 598 -19.56 21.76 -35.42
C ASN A 598 -19.48 20.61 -34.41
N TYR A 599 -19.09 19.41 -34.85
CA TYR A 599 -19.04 18.22 -33.98
C TYR A 599 -18.22 18.40 -32.68
N PRO A 600 -17.01 19.02 -32.66
CA PRO A 600 -16.29 19.29 -31.42
C PRO A 600 -17.02 20.26 -30.48
N MET A 601 -17.71 21.26 -31.03
CA MET A 601 -18.53 22.17 -30.22
C MET A 601 -19.73 21.42 -29.66
N SER A 602 -20.36 20.55 -30.46
CA SER A 602 -21.49 19.73 -30.01
C SER A 602 -21.12 18.79 -28.86
N LEU A 603 -19.91 18.24 -28.87
CA LEU A 603 -19.41 17.44 -27.74
C LEU A 603 -19.25 18.30 -26.48
N PHE A 604 -18.70 19.50 -26.61
CA PHE A 604 -18.51 20.42 -25.49
C PHE A 604 -19.84 20.93 -24.91
N THR A 605 -20.77 21.37 -25.77
CA THR A 605 -22.10 21.82 -25.32
C THR A 605 -22.93 20.70 -24.72
N THR A 606 -22.85 19.48 -25.26
CA THR A 606 -23.52 18.31 -24.66
C THR A 606 -22.91 17.95 -23.30
N PHE A 607 -21.60 18.12 -23.12
CA PHE A 607 -20.95 17.97 -21.80
C PHE A 607 -21.45 19.02 -20.79
N GLU A 608 -21.56 20.28 -21.20
CA GLU A 608 -22.11 21.35 -20.35
C GLU A 608 -23.58 21.11 -19.99
N LEU A 609 -24.39 20.62 -20.95
CA LEU A 609 -25.79 20.23 -20.72
C LEU A 609 -25.91 19.03 -19.78
N PHE A 610 -24.99 18.05 -19.88
CA PHE A 610 -24.98 16.88 -19.01
C PHE A 610 -24.77 17.27 -17.53
N LEU A 611 -23.92 18.28 -17.29
CA LEU A 611 -23.70 18.86 -15.96
C LEU A 611 -24.74 19.93 -15.57
N THR A 612 -25.70 20.23 -16.45
CA THR A 612 -26.71 21.28 -16.25
C THR A 612 -26.12 22.66 -15.96
N ILE A 613 -24.93 22.95 -16.50
CA ILE A 613 -24.23 24.24 -16.30
C ILE A 613 -24.82 25.31 -17.23
N ILE A 614 -25.23 24.90 -18.43
CA ILE A 614 -25.87 25.78 -19.42
C ILE A 614 -27.35 25.45 -19.53
N ASP A 615 -28.15 26.47 -19.86
CA ASP A 615 -29.55 26.27 -20.20
C ASP A 615 -29.68 25.51 -21.53
N GLY A 616 -30.69 24.66 -21.59
CA GLY A 616 -31.04 23.92 -22.81
C GLY A 616 -31.23 24.88 -24.00
N PRO A 617 -30.71 24.55 -25.19
CA PRO A 617 -30.89 25.39 -26.37
C PRO A 617 -32.38 25.54 -26.68
N ALA A 618 -32.91 26.73 -26.44
CA ALA A 618 -34.29 27.09 -26.71
C ALA A 618 -34.31 28.40 -27.50
N ASN A 619 -34.93 28.36 -28.67
CA ASN A 619 -35.29 29.55 -29.43
C ASN A 619 -36.79 29.43 -29.70
N TYR A 620 -37.58 30.34 -29.11
CA TYR A 620 -39.04 30.31 -29.21
C TYR A 620 -39.56 31.04 -30.46
N ASP A 621 -38.68 31.75 -31.17
CA ASP A 621 -39.01 32.48 -32.39
C ASP A 621 -38.93 31.58 -33.63
N VAL A 622 -38.36 30.38 -33.49
CA VAL A 622 -38.15 29.41 -34.58
C VAL A 622 -38.63 28.03 -34.15
N ASP A 623 -39.40 27.38 -35.00
CA ASP A 623 -39.82 26.00 -34.77
C ASP A 623 -38.60 25.06 -34.81
N LEU A 624 -38.30 24.43 -33.67
CA LEU A 624 -37.22 23.46 -33.55
C LEU A 624 -37.63 22.12 -34.18
N PRO A 625 -36.69 21.34 -34.75
CA PRO A 625 -36.99 20.02 -35.28
C PRO A 625 -37.64 19.12 -34.22
N PHE A 626 -38.74 18.44 -34.56
CA PHE A 626 -39.46 17.58 -33.62
C PHE A 626 -38.55 16.55 -32.91
N MET A 627 -37.57 16.00 -33.64
CA MET A 627 -36.61 15.04 -33.10
C MET A 627 -35.74 15.62 -31.98
N TYR A 628 -35.47 16.93 -31.99
CA TYR A 628 -34.73 17.60 -30.93
C TYR A 628 -35.46 17.49 -29.59
N SER A 629 -36.76 17.83 -29.56
CA SER A 629 -37.57 17.77 -28.34
C SER A 629 -37.62 16.37 -27.73
N VAL A 630 -37.71 15.33 -28.57
CA VAL A 630 -37.74 13.93 -28.13
C VAL A 630 -36.38 13.49 -27.57
N VAL A 631 -35.29 13.75 -28.31
CA VAL A 631 -33.94 13.33 -27.92
C VAL A 631 -33.45 14.11 -26.69
N TYR A 632 -33.74 15.41 -26.62
CA TYR A 632 -33.39 16.24 -25.47
C TYR A 632 -34.15 15.84 -24.20
N PHE A 633 -35.43 15.50 -24.31
CA PHE A 633 -36.21 14.99 -23.17
C PHE A 633 -35.65 13.68 -22.63
N ALA A 634 -35.31 12.73 -23.51
CA ALA A 634 -34.67 11.48 -23.12
C ALA A 634 -33.28 11.71 -22.49
N PHE A 635 -32.50 12.63 -23.06
CA PHE A 635 -31.20 13.04 -22.52
C PHE A 635 -31.32 13.63 -21.12
N ALA A 636 -32.26 14.56 -20.90
CA ALA A 636 -32.45 15.20 -19.61
C ALA A 636 -32.82 14.20 -18.51
N ILE A 637 -33.69 13.22 -18.80
CA ILE A 637 -34.03 12.15 -17.84
C ILE A 637 -32.80 11.30 -17.52
N ILE A 638 -32.07 10.84 -18.53
CA ILE A 638 -30.90 9.97 -18.34
C ILE A 638 -29.79 10.72 -17.60
N ALA A 639 -29.51 11.96 -17.98
CA ALA A 639 -28.48 12.79 -17.35
C ALA A 639 -28.83 13.08 -15.88
N THR A 640 -30.06 13.52 -15.58
CA THR A 640 -30.48 13.81 -14.20
C THR A 640 -30.53 12.56 -13.33
N LEU A 641 -31.02 11.43 -13.85
CA LEU A 641 -31.07 10.16 -13.13
C LEU A 641 -29.67 9.62 -12.83
N LEU A 642 -28.76 9.68 -13.81
CA LEU A 642 -27.37 9.28 -13.61
C LEU A 642 -26.66 10.23 -12.63
N MET A 643 -26.85 11.54 -12.75
CA MET A 643 -26.23 12.53 -11.86
C MET A 643 -26.73 12.39 -10.41
N LEU A 644 -28.04 12.27 -10.19
CA LEU A 644 -28.63 12.18 -8.86
C LEU A 644 -28.26 10.87 -8.15
N ASN A 645 -28.43 9.73 -8.84
CA ASN A 645 -28.14 8.42 -8.25
C ASN A 645 -26.65 8.26 -7.94
N LEU A 646 -25.79 8.88 -8.74
CA LEU A 646 -24.34 8.84 -8.55
C LEU A 646 -23.86 9.79 -7.45
N LEU A 647 -24.35 11.03 -7.40
CA LEU A 647 -23.92 12.03 -6.42
C LEU A 647 -24.26 11.59 -4.98
N ILE A 648 -25.44 10.98 -4.81
CA ILE A 648 -25.89 10.42 -3.53
C ILE A 648 -25.07 9.17 -3.16
N ALA A 649 -24.88 8.23 -4.10
CA ALA A 649 -24.16 6.98 -3.83
C ALA A 649 -22.66 7.19 -3.59
N MET A 650 -22.01 8.09 -4.33
CA MET A 650 -20.56 8.33 -4.21
C MET A 650 -20.21 9.18 -3.00
N MET A 651 -20.86 10.34 -2.78
CA MET A 651 -20.42 11.26 -1.72
C MET A 651 -20.86 10.83 -0.31
N GLY A 652 -21.99 10.16 -0.16
CA GLY A 652 -22.50 9.75 1.16
C GLY A 652 -21.63 8.69 1.83
N ASP A 653 -21.39 7.59 1.12
CA ASP A 653 -20.68 6.41 1.62
C ASP A 653 -19.17 6.64 1.78
N THR A 654 -18.59 7.43 0.89
CA THR A 654 -17.16 7.75 0.93
C THR A 654 -16.86 8.78 2.02
N HIS A 655 -17.70 9.81 2.20
CA HIS A 655 -17.53 10.79 3.27
C HIS A 655 -17.55 10.12 4.65
N TRP A 656 -18.49 9.20 4.91
CA TRP A 656 -18.58 8.52 6.22
C TRP A 656 -17.34 7.66 6.53
N ARG A 657 -16.88 6.86 5.56
CA ARG A 657 -15.67 6.03 5.72
C ARG A 657 -14.40 6.87 5.83
N VAL A 658 -14.27 7.91 5.01
CA VAL A 658 -13.12 8.83 5.03
C VAL A 658 -13.12 9.68 6.31
N ALA A 659 -14.28 10.02 6.87
CA ALA A 659 -14.38 10.83 8.09
C ALA A 659 -13.74 10.20 9.32
N HIS A 660 -13.71 8.86 9.42
CA HIS A 660 -13.04 8.17 10.52
C HIS A 660 -11.53 8.05 10.30
N GLU A 661 -11.08 7.96 9.04
CA GLU A 661 -9.67 7.78 8.68
C GLU A 661 -8.91 9.10 8.51
N ARG A 662 -9.62 10.20 8.27
CA ARG A 662 -9.02 11.49 7.91
C ARG A 662 -8.14 12.06 9.02
N ASP A 663 -8.47 11.80 10.29
CA ASP A 663 -7.72 12.32 11.42
C ASP A 663 -6.37 11.59 11.55
N GLU A 664 -6.35 10.26 11.38
CA GLU A 664 -5.12 9.46 11.34
C GLU A 664 -4.23 9.89 10.16
N LEU A 665 -4.83 10.05 8.98
CA LEU A 665 -4.13 10.51 7.79
C LEU A 665 -3.59 11.93 7.96
N TRP A 666 -4.37 12.84 8.54
CA TRP A 666 -3.95 14.21 8.80
C TRP A 666 -2.78 14.27 9.78
N ARG A 667 -2.82 13.48 10.85
CA ARG A 667 -1.66 13.35 11.76
C ARG A 667 -0.41 12.87 11.01
N ALA A 668 -0.54 11.82 10.20
CA ALA A 668 0.58 11.33 9.38
C ALA A 668 1.09 12.40 8.41
N GLN A 669 0.19 13.21 7.84
CA GLN A 669 0.55 14.34 6.99
C GLN A 669 1.32 15.44 7.75
N VAL A 670 0.92 15.76 8.98
CA VAL A 670 1.63 16.73 9.83
C VAL A 670 3.05 16.21 10.16
N VAL A 671 3.19 14.91 10.47
CA VAL A 671 4.49 14.27 10.68
C VAL A 671 5.35 14.37 9.43
N ALA A 672 4.79 14.04 8.26
CA ALA A 672 5.47 14.13 6.98
C ALA A 672 6.01 15.54 6.71
N THR A 673 5.16 16.56 6.89
CA THR A 673 5.53 17.96 6.72
C THR A 673 6.59 18.39 7.74
N THR A 674 6.50 17.92 8.98
CA THR A 674 7.49 18.23 10.03
C THR A 674 8.87 17.70 9.65
N VAL A 675 8.95 16.43 9.24
CA VAL A 675 10.22 15.82 8.80
C VAL A 675 10.75 16.49 7.53
N MET A 676 9.87 16.82 6.58
CA MET A 676 10.26 17.55 5.36
C MET A 676 10.86 18.92 5.69
N LEU A 677 10.24 19.69 6.59
CA LEU A 677 10.75 21.00 7.02
C LEU A 677 12.08 20.87 7.78
N GLU A 678 12.17 19.89 8.68
CA GLU A 678 13.39 19.64 9.46
C GLU A 678 14.59 19.30 8.58
N ARG A 679 14.37 18.61 7.44
CA ARG A 679 15.42 18.31 6.47
C ARG A 679 15.80 19.49 5.58
N LYS A 680 14.82 20.28 5.12
CA LYS A 680 15.08 21.40 4.20
C LYS A 680 15.63 22.63 4.93
N LEU A 681 15.29 22.83 6.20
CA LEU A 681 15.78 23.97 6.98
C LEU A 681 17.21 23.73 7.48
N PRO A 682 18.06 24.77 7.51
CA PRO A 682 19.39 24.67 8.07
C PRO A 682 19.33 24.41 9.58
N ARG A 683 20.36 23.70 10.07
CA ARG A 683 20.53 23.27 11.48
C ARG A 683 20.46 24.41 12.51
N CYS A 684 20.69 25.65 12.11
CA CYS A 684 20.62 26.82 13.01
C CYS A 684 19.18 27.23 13.36
N LEU A 685 18.21 26.99 12.47
CA LEU A 685 16.81 27.35 12.69
C LEU A 685 16.06 26.26 13.46
N TRP A 686 16.52 25.01 13.35
CA TRP A 686 15.87 23.86 13.98
C TRP A 686 16.84 23.18 14.95
N PRO A 687 16.79 23.52 16.25
CA PRO A 687 17.61 22.85 17.26
C PRO A 687 17.14 21.40 17.46
N ARG A 688 18.07 20.53 17.87
CA ARG A 688 17.75 19.14 18.18
C ARG A 688 16.81 19.06 19.39
N PHE A 689 15.79 18.20 19.29
CA PHE A 689 14.81 18.02 20.35
C PHE A 689 15.25 17.01 21.40
N GLY A 690 14.78 17.24 22.62
CA GLY A 690 15.09 16.41 23.79
C GLY A 690 16.13 17.07 24.70
N ILE A 691 16.48 16.34 25.75
CA ILE A 691 17.48 16.74 26.72
C ILE A 691 18.74 15.93 26.42
N CYS A 692 19.87 16.61 26.24
CA CYS A 692 21.16 15.95 26.06
C CYS A 692 21.57 15.26 27.37
N GLY A 693 21.87 13.96 27.32
CA GLY A 693 22.26 13.18 28.49
C GLY A 693 23.67 13.51 29.00
N ARG A 694 24.53 14.10 28.17
CA ARG A 694 25.95 14.33 28.47
C ARG A 694 26.14 15.21 29.70
N ASP A 695 25.32 16.26 29.81
CA ASP A 695 25.39 17.23 30.91
C ASP A 695 24.96 16.61 32.26
N TYR A 696 24.24 15.49 32.21
CA TYR A 696 23.69 14.79 33.38
C TYR A 696 24.36 13.44 33.64
N GLY A 697 25.43 13.09 32.92
CA GLY A 697 26.13 11.80 33.06
C GLY A 697 25.38 10.59 32.50
N LEU A 698 24.36 10.79 31.65
CA LEU A 698 23.57 9.73 31.01
C LEU A 698 24.14 9.28 29.64
N GLY A 699 25.35 9.74 29.30
CA GLY A 699 26.01 9.52 28.01
C GLY A 699 25.54 10.48 26.91
N ASP A 700 26.02 10.28 25.68
CA ASP A 700 25.76 11.18 24.53
C ASP A 700 24.37 11.00 23.89
N ARG A 701 23.45 10.32 24.58
CA ARG A 701 22.09 10.07 24.10
C ARG A 701 21.15 11.24 24.40
N TRP A 702 20.08 11.31 23.63
CA TRP A 702 19.05 12.33 23.78
C TRP A 702 17.78 11.71 24.31
N TYR A 703 17.14 12.39 25.26
CA TYR A 703 16.00 11.87 25.98
C TYR A 703 14.78 12.77 25.88
N LEU A 704 13.59 12.18 25.88
CA LEU A 704 12.32 12.88 26.01
C LEU A 704 11.68 12.56 27.35
N ARG A 705 11.38 13.60 28.13
CA ARG A 705 10.59 13.45 29.35
C ARG A 705 9.10 13.60 29.03
N VAL A 706 8.32 12.62 29.42
CA VAL A 706 6.85 12.64 29.32
C VAL A 706 6.26 12.39 30.69
N GLU A 707 5.27 13.20 31.08
CA GLU A 707 4.52 13.01 32.31
C GLU A 707 3.15 12.46 31.96
N ASP A 708 2.92 11.21 32.38
CA ASP A 708 1.66 10.51 32.15
C ASP A 708 0.81 10.53 33.43
N ARG A 709 -0.48 10.81 33.27
CA ARG A 709 -1.46 10.64 34.34
C ARG A 709 -2.13 9.26 34.20
N VAL A 710 -1.72 8.34 35.05
CA VAL A 710 -2.32 7.01 35.19
C VAL A 710 -3.49 7.11 36.16
N ASP A 711 -4.70 7.34 35.64
CA ASP A 711 -5.91 7.25 36.45
C ASP A 711 -6.24 5.76 36.71
N PRO A 712 -6.19 5.26 37.97
CA PRO A 712 -6.48 3.85 38.26
C PRO A 712 -7.91 3.46 37.89
N ASN A 713 -8.83 4.43 37.89
CA ASN A 713 -10.22 4.22 37.48
C ASN A 713 -10.37 3.97 35.98
N LYS A 714 -9.44 4.45 35.13
CA LYS A 714 -9.48 4.23 33.68
C LYS A 714 -9.15 2.77 33.35
N HIS A 715 -8.21 2.16 34.08
CA HIS A 715 -7.94 0.72 33.99
C HIS A 715 -9.12 -0.12 34.50
N LYS A 716 -9.72 0.23 35.64
CA LYS A 716 -10.95 -0.44 36.12
C LYS A 716 -12.10 -0.29 35.13
N MET A 717 -12.29 0.89 34.56
CA MET A 717 -13.32 1.16 33.56
C MET A 717 -13.07 0.37 32.28
N MET A 718 -11.84 0.29 31.77
CA MET A 718 -11.49 -0.61 30.65
C MET A 718 -11.84 -2.06 30.99
N TRP A 719 -11.47 -2.54 32.19
CA TRP A 719 -11.81 -3.88 32.69
C TRP A 719 -13.32 -4.12 32.72
N TYR A 720 -14.11 -3.17 33.23
CA TYR A 720 -15.57 -3.26 33.20
C TYR A 720 -16.09 -3.26 31.76
N THR A 721 -15.54 -2.43 30.87
CA THR A 721 -15.98 -2.35 29.46
C THR A 721 -15.67 -3.64 28.70
N GLU A 722 -14.54 -4.28 29.00
CA GLU A 722 -14.15 -5.58 28.44
C GLU A 722 -14.99 -6.72 29.02
N ALA A 723 -15.29 -6.70 30.31
CA ALA A 723 -16.23 -7.62 30.95
C ALA A 723 -17.64 -7.50 30.33
N PHE A 724 -18.13 -6.28 30.09
CA PHE A 724 -19.41 -6.05 29.41
C PHE A 724 -19.39 -6.49 27.95
N LYS A 725 -18.28 -6.27 27.20
CA LYS A 725 -18.14 -6.79 25.83
C LYS A 725 -18.07 -8.32 25.76
N ALA A 726 -17.42 -8.97 26.73
CA ALA A 726 -17.42 -10.41 26.87
C ALA A 726 -18.84 -10.93 27.18
N GLN A 727 -19.57 -10.22 28.04
CA GLN A 727 -20.95 -10.54 28.39
C GLN A 727 -21.93 -10.32 27.21
N ASP A 728 -21.66 -9.36 26.32
CA ASP A 728 -22.41 -9.17 25.06
C ASP A 728 -22.08 -10.24 24.01
N ARG A 729 -20.83 -10.75 23.93
CA ARG A 729 -20.49 -11.93 23.11
C ARG A 729 -21.18 -13.18 23.64
N ASP A 730 -21.14 -13.41 24.95
CA ASP A 730 -21.81 -14.54 25.60
C ASP A 730 -23.34 -14.47 25.44
N ASN A 731 -23.92 -13.27 25.32
CA ASN A 731 -25.34 -13.08 25.03
C ASN A 731 -25.70 -13.30 23.55
N TYR A 732 -24.78 -13.04 22.61
CA TYR A 732 -24.98 -13.37 21.20
C TYR A 732 -24.86 -14.88 20.95
N ASP A 733 -23.90 -15.55 21.59
CA ASP A 733 -23.75 -17.01 21.48
C ASP A 733 -24.88 -17.76 22.20
N LYS A 734 -25.36 -17.27 23.36
CA LYS A 734 -26.55 -17.84 24.04
C LYS A 734 -27.88 -17.49 23.37
N GLY A 735 -27.90 -16.52 22.45
CA GLY A 735 -29.07 -16.18 21.63
C GLY A 735 -29.32 -17.20 20.52
N SER A 736 -28.26 -17.82 19.99
CA SER A 736 -28.36 -18.82 18.93
C SER A 736 -28.70 -20.22 19.48
N GLU A 737 -28.27 -20.58 20.69
CA GLU A 737 -28.59 -21.88 21.31
C GLU A 737 -29.99 -21.94 21.97
N LYS A 738 -30.61 -20.79 22.26
CA LYS A 738 -31.93 -20.75 22.93
C LYS A 738 -33.14 -20.95 22.02
N LEU A 739 -32.97 -21.02 20.69
CA LEU A 739 -34.08 -21.29 19.76
C LEU A 739 -34.35 -22.79 19.54
N GLU A 740 -33.45 -23.69 19.96
CA GLU A 740 -33.61 -25.14 19.77
C GLU A 740 -33.98 -25.92 21.04
N ILE A 741 -33.87 -25.33 22.24
CA ILE A 741 -33.98 -26.09 23.50
C ILE A 741 -35.31 -25.88 24.26
N ASN A 742 -36.08 -24.83 23.95
CA ASN A 742 -37.30 -24.48 24.70
C ASN A 742 -38.59 -25.19 24.24
N ARG A 743 -38.50 -26.47 23.87
CA ARG A 743 -39.68 -27.35 23.69
C ARG A 743 -39.94 -28.31 24.85
N ASN A 744 -39.18 -28.25 25.94
CA ASN A 744 -39.38 -29.16 27.05
C ASN A 744 -39.25 -28.49 28.44
N ILE A 745 -40.37 -28.55 29.15
CA ILE A 745 -40.51 -28.71 30.61
C ILE A 745 -40.69 -27.42 31.44
N MET A 746 -41.93 -27.35 31.93
CA MET A 746 -42.55 -26.45 32.89
C MET A 746 -42.32 -26.96 34.34
N TYR A 747 -42.34 -26.06 35.33
CA TYR A 747 -42.18 -26.22 36.80
C TYR A 747 -40.73 -26.42 37.29
N LYS A 748 -40.21 -25.78 38.37
CA LYS A 748 -40.83 -25.29 39.61
C LYS A 748 -39.81 -24.41 40.40
N LYS A 749 -40.37 -23.41 41.07
CA LYS A 749 -40.07 -22.82 42.40
C LYS A 749 -38.85 -21.91 42.66
N GLU A 750 -39.22 -20.78 43.27
CA GLU A 750 -38.50 -19.68 43.88
C GLU A 750 -37.62 -20.04 45.10
N LEU A 751 -36.59 -19.21 45.33
CA LEU A 751 -36.20 -18.80 46.68
C LEU A 751 -35.70 -17.34 46.68
N SER A 752 -36.21 -16.60 47.65
CA SER A 752 -36.08 -15.17 47.90
C SER A 752 -34.82 -14.84 48.71
N ALA A 753 -34.27 -13.63 48.55
CA ALA A 753 -34.37 -12.57 49.57
C ALA A 753 -33.32 -11.45 49.42
N LEU A 754 -33.75 -10.27 49.87
CA LEU A 754 -32.99 -9.16 50.47
C LEU A 754 -32.39 -8.08 49.57
N SER A 755 -33.25 -7.08 49.39
CA SER A 755 -32.99 -5.66 49.15
C SER A 755 -32.01 -4.99 50.13
N LEU A 756 -31.16 -4.11 49.63
CA LEU A 756 -30.87 -2.80 50.25
C LEU A 756 -30.22 -1.85 49.24
N SER A 757 -30.31 -0.57 49.53
CA SER A 757 -30.71 0.48 48.61
C SER A 757 -29.62 1.51 48.32
N ARG A 758 -29.88 2.26 47.23
CA ARG A 758 -29.81 3.74 47.13
C ARG A 758 -28.71 4.36 46.24
N SER A 759 -29.26 5.12 45.28
CA SER A 759 -28.90 6.46 44.77
C SER A 759 -27.77 6.67 43.76
N THR A 760 -28.23 7.21 42.61
CA THR A 760 -27.65 8.27 41.75
C THR A 760 -26.37 7.92 40.98
N SER A 761 -26.21 8.18 39.69
CA SER A 761 -26.89 9.06 38.72
C SER A 761 -26.39 8.66 37.32
N ARG A 762 -27.29 8.45 36.35
CA ARG A 762 -26.93 8.33 34.93
C ARG A 762 -27.80 9.28 34.10
N THR A 763 -27.15 10.34 33.63
CA THR A 763 -27.52 11.26 32.55
C THR A 763 -27.83 10.46 31.27
N SER A 764 -29.05 10.44 30.72
CA SER A 764 -29.78 11.48 29.96
C SER A 764 -29.34 11.62 28.50
N SER A 765 -29.74 10.66 27.66
CA SER A 765 -29.92 10.88 26.21
C SER A 765 -30.93 9.91 25.59
N HIS A 766 -31.02 8.68 26.12
CA HIS A 766 -31.93 7.65 25.57
C HIS A 766 -33.39 7.72 26.02
N ARG A 767 -33.70 8.39 27.14
CA ARG A 767 -35.07 8.43 27.69
C ARG A 767 -35.99 9.44 26.98
N GLY A 768 -35.43 10.46 26.33
CA GLY A 768 -36.22 11.51 25.66
C GLY A 768 -36.91 11.03 24.38
N TRP A 769 -36.26 10.14 23.64
CA TRP A 769 -36.79 9.60 22.38
C TRP A 769 -37.92 8.58 22.57
N GLU A 770 -37.91 7.82 23.67
CA GLU A 770 -38.98 6.87 23.99
C GLU A 770 -40.27 7.54 24.50
N ILE A 771 -40.15 8.72 25.14
CA ILE A 771 -41.31 9.48 25.65
C ILE A 771 -42.05 10.19 24.51
N LEU A 772 -41.32 10.73 23.51
CA LEU A 772 -41.93 11.34 22.32
C LEU A 772 -42.68 10.32 21.44
N ARG A 773 -42.18 9.08 21.35
CA ARG A 773 -42.80 8.00 20.57
C ARG A 773 -44.06 7.43 21.25
N ARG A 774 -44.13 7.43 22.59
CA ARG A 774 -45.32 6.98 23.34
C ARG A 774 -46.46 8.00 23.39
N ASN A 775 -46.16 9.30 23.40
CA ASN A 775 -47.19 10.34 23.50
C ASN A 775 -47.88 10.67 22.17
N THR A 776 -47.26 10.38 21.03
CA THR A 776 -47.85 10.64 19.70
C THR A 776 -48.82 9.55 19.23
N PHE A 777 -48.72 8.33 19.75
CA PHE A 777 -49.60 7.21 19.35
C PHE A 777 -50.80 6.96 20.28
N ASN A 778 -50.86 7.60 21.45
CA ASN A 778 -51.97 7.43 22.40
C ASN A 778 -53.08 8.50 22.28
N HIS A 779 -52.95 9.49 21.38
CA HIS A 779 -53.93 10.56 21.22
C HIS A 779 -54.96 10.34 20.09
N LEU A 780 -54.99 9.15 19.48
CA LEU A 780 -55.89 8.85 18.35
C LEU A 780 -56.99 7.83 18.62
N ASN A 781 -57.10 7.24 19.82
CA ASN A 781 -58.16 6.27 20.11
C ASN A 781 -58.81 6.49 21.49
N GLY A 782 -60.02 7.07 21.45
CA GLY A 782 -61.12 6.76 22.37
C GLY A 782 -61.21 7.58 23.65
N GLU A 783 -62.24 8.41 23.76
CA GLU A 783 -63.47 7.97 24.43
C GLU A 783 -64.59 9.00 24.24
N ASP A 784 -65.65 8.57 23.54
CA ASP A 784 -67.00 9.11 23.64
C ASP A 784 -67.62 8.68 24.98
N SER A 785 -68.33 9.61 25.62
CA SER A 785 -69.66 9.47 26.27
C SER A 785 -69.80 10.25 27.59
N GLU A 786 -70.45 11.43 27.45
CA GLU A 786 -71.30 12.09 28.46
C GLU A 786 -72.51 11.20 28.84
N PRO A 787 -73.29 11.49 29.91
CA PRO A 787 -73.34 12.71 30.72
C PRO A 787 -72.98 12.58 32.21
#